data_AF-A0A955EQW0-F1
#
_entry.id   AF-A0A955EQW0-F1
#
_cell.length_a   1.000
_cell.length_b   1.000
_cell.length_c   1.000
_cell.angle_alpha   90.00
_cell.angle_beta   90.00
_cell.angle_gamma   90.00
#
_symmetry.space_group_name_H-M   'P 1'
#
loop_
_entity.id
_entity.type
_entity.pdbx_description
1 polymer ?
#
loop_
_entity_poly.entity_id
_entity_poly.type
_entity_poly.pdbx_seq_one_letter_code
_entity_poly.pdbx_strand_id
1 'polypeptide(L)'
;MRRATSLPIRIAVVVALVLGCVSPAGSREPEGSAPPQLVAQIRNMGVIRAVATSSDGRVALAASVNRSGTRAVLWDPRTGLALRSFVFDRGSGEALALSADGRFLLVSGASGPAPGGPVDGFVVVDIASGKELGPYAGVRAKVTAVAWSADADELYVGTDEGSVFGYRRTAPDKPRWKVAAHAGRVTALVGCSENRCVFSGGKDGKLVRTRLGGKSTTVVHASDAEVTSLALGPHDLVSADAAGVIHLHERRRPTKSRVLWRTKTGRVTDLLIDPDGTTLVASASQEGLRLWHRADDGWVPARVDSVLLGAQAGPPAWVAPTRELLVGMASGRVARLDPEAVTQRPMNVSPHGGALLNVQRVGVSSDRRFLVTFHADYHSEFLDGVSSTTQGRRLETWDVLTGRHASSRASGARLACMRVAPTGPWVLLGYKDGGVEIRDLRTDEVVSSFDGMPGRVASLAWSPSCDRVVAGGVAGQIRVWRRADGARLREVDATSSRVVDLAFDPAGERLLVVTVDGAARLLGVESTSSPKVLRTSEGCDAGIWSADGQSVILRNQLAGLIRLDVPSGRELACLTSVGDSGWNPDSEYEPTHMVLSPDGAWIASVAWDRTVRVHDAATLELKQALQGHDDMVQDVAWTSDGTQLVSCSVDGTTRIWEHASGAEVGRLHVFDPVLARTHGVGHHAPWLVSDAAGRVDGDVPAGFNAAGWVAGQGVLPLEALWERHREPGLLARLLRLGVVTEPRAIGAGATPVPPWVVVHPPDAGSNTLAIELENQGGGIGPVSVQLNGREVVADARGPTVTANAPHEVLGVDLSGAPNLLPGERNTVAVTAYDASRTTRRRGPVVEFEGPGAPLPKPHVWIVACGVSDYAGDAIDLAYPAHDAETMAQALELAGISRFGREGTHVELLTSPPQAGAEPATREAVLAALGRVAEHAKANDVVVVYLAGHGVVLGQGETSYGYLLSGVSDLAKPAPKGEASDVLTGLDLAQALAAVRANQRAVFLDTCAAGEVRGALRPGQLPAKSFEQLRERDGVFVLAGSARDQSSYESSVYGQGLLTYSLLLGLSCGCHFRDDVIVDVSRLMDFACERVPLLSEQMGFTMPQIPVKAEGDVSFAIGTLTPDERAKIPLAQPVPAFVRAELQRDRPPKDTLSLSTAVNRAVRTLAAAGTGPSRVVFLDSEGMAGAYQLTGRYALTDGHAKVEAWLWQLGADEPESLLEFAVEGACATPEDVAALARRLVERATEHIHAR
;
A
#
# COMPACT_ATOMS: atom_id res chain seq x y z
N MET A 1 -75.91 -17.69 -1.59
CA MET A 1 -76.85 -18.46 -0.74
C MET A 1 -76.17 -18.77 0.59
N ARG A 2 -76.91 -18.75 1.72
CA ARG A 2 -76.72 -19.41 3.06
C ARG A 2 -75.28 -19.85 3.49
N ARG A 3 -74.82 -19.70 4.74
CA ARG A 3 -75.35 -19.18 6.04
C ARG A 3 -74.15 -18.94 7.00
N ALA A 4 -74.38 -18.29 8.14
CA ALA A 4 -73.36 -17.95 9.17
C ALA A 4 -73.09 -19.05 10.23
N THR A 5 -72.33 -18.71 11.30
CA THR A 5 -71.83 -19.44 12.51
C THR A 5 -70.42 -20.05 12.37
N SER A 6 -69.46 -19.95 13.32
CA SER A 6 -69.35 -19.30 14.65
C SER A 6 -67.88 -19.18 15.13
N LEU A 7 -67.56 -18.22 16.02
CA LEU A 7 -66.29 -18.15 16.83
C LEU A 7 -66.28 -19.21 17.97
N PRO A 8 -65.19 -19.49 18.77
CA PRO A 8 -64.05 -18.60 19.15
C PRO A 8 -62.60 -19.18 19.39
N ILE A 9 -61.58 -18.28 19.38
CA ILE A 9 -60.39 -18.15 20.29
C ILE A 9 -59.30 -19.27 20.44
N ARG A 10 -58.01 -18.84 20.35
CA ARG A 10 -56.71 -19.51 20.71
C ARG A 10 -56.34 -20.76 19.86
N ILE A 11 -55.12 -20.97 19.34
CA ILE A 11 -53.76 -20.48 19.62
C ILE A 11 -53.04 -20.20 18.27
N ALA A 12 -52.20 -19.15 18.19
CA ALA A 12 -51.26 -18.96 17.09
C ALA A 12 -49.84 -18.75 17.65
N VAL A 13 -49.01 -19.78 17.57
CA VAL A 13 -47.58 -19.77 17.96
C VAL A 13 -46.78 -20.30 16.77
N VAL A 14 -45.90 -19.45 16.25
CA VAL A 14 -44.71 -19.77 15.43
C VAL A 14 -44.90 -20.74 14.25
N VAL A 15 -45.27 -20.20 13.07
CA VAL A 15 -44.81 -20.71 11.76
C VAL A 15 -44.58 -19.52 10.80
N ALA A 16 -43.47 -18.81 10.98
CA ALA A 16 -43.02 -17.74 10.07
C ALA A 16 -41.50 -17.47 10.21
N LEU A 17 -40.66 -18.51 10.13
CA LEU A 17 -39.21 -18.38 10.36
C LEU A 17 -38.33 -19.42 9.63
N VAL A 18 -38.80 -19.98 8.50
CA VAL A 18 -38.09 -21.06 7.77
C VAL A 18 -38.01 -20.83 6.24
N LEU A 19 -38.39 -19.65 5.74
CA LEU A 19 -38.22 -19.27 4.32
C LEU A 19 -37.53 -17.91 4.19
N GLY A 20 -36.25 -17.89 4.55
CA GLY A 20 -35.33 -16.75 4.43
C GLY A 20 -34.00 -17.11 3.78
N CYS A 21 -33.90 -18.27 3.11
CA CYS A 21 -32.68 -18.74 2.43
C CYS A 21 -32.94 -19.03 0.94
N VAL A 22 -33.32 -17.98 0.21
CA VAL A 22 -33.25 -17.96 -1.27
C VAL A 22 -32.74 -16.57 -1.64
N SER A 23 -31.47 -16.46 -2.01
CA SER A 23 -30.98 -15.27 -2.71
C SER A 23 -31.90 -15.01 -3.90
N PRO A 24 -32.35 -13.77 -4.16
CA PRO A 24 -33.21 -13.50 -5.31
C PRO A 24 -32.47 -14.02 -6.55
N ALA A 25 -33.13 -14.91 -7.29
CA ALA A 25 -32.57 -15.48 -8.50
C ALA A 25 -32.43 -14.35 -9.52
N GLY A 26 -31.24 -13.74 -9.54
CA GLY A 26 -30.90 -12.68 -10.47
C GLY A 26 -31.20 -13.14 -11.88
N SER A 27 -31.90 -12.30 -12.62
CA SER A 27 -32.05 -12.44 -14.06
C SER A 27 -30.69 -12.73 -14.68
N ARG A 28 -30.65 -13.61 -15.69
CA ARG A 28 -29.47 -13.81 -16.54
C ARG A 28 -29.16 -12.50 -17.27
N GLU A 29 -28.42 -11.62 -16.62
CA GLU A 29 -27.58 -10.67 -17.33
C GLU A 29 -26.42 -11.44 -17.99
N PRO A 30 -26.00 -11.05 -19.20
CA PRO A 30 -24.88 -11.70 -19.87
C PRO A 30 -23.58 -11.50 -19.08
N GLU A 31 -22.77 -12.56 -19.00
CA GLU A 31 -21.43 -12.51 -18.43
C GLU A 31 -20.61 -11.39 -19.11
N GLY A 32 -20.37 -10.30 -18.38
CA GLY A 32 -19.71 -9.09 -18.88
C GLY A 32 -20.35 -7.75 -18.47
N SER A 33 -21.58 -7.73 -17.93
CA SER A 33 -22.29 -6.48 -17.62
C SER A 33 -21.90 -5.76 -16.32
N ALA A 34 -21.28 -6.45 -15.36
CA ALA A 34 -20.97 -5.86 -14.05
C ALA A 34 -19.80 -4.86 -14.12
N PRO A 35 -19.88 -3.71 -13.40
CA PRO A 35 -18.75 -2.79 -13.30
C PRO A 35 -17.56 -3.47 -12.59
N PRO A 36 -16.31 -3.13 -12.96
CA PRO A 36 -15.12 -3.73 -12.37
C PRO A 36 -15.07 -3.42 -10.87
N GLN A 37 -14.84 -4.45 -10.05
CA GLN A 37 -14.79 -4.29 -8.59
C GLN A 37 -13.36 -4.08 -8.10
N LEU A 38 -13.17 -3.04 -7.29
CA LEU A 38 -11.91 -2.79 -6.60
C LEU A 38 -11.67 -3.88 -5.54
N VAL A 39 -10.47 -4.49 -5.58
CA VAL A 39 -9.96 -5.43 -4.58
C VAL A 39 -8.57 -5.00 -4.11
N ALA A 40 -8.29 -5.19 -2.82
CA ALA A 40 -6.95 -5.01 -2.26
C ALA A 40 -6.16 -6.34 -2.27
N GLN A 41 -4.83 -6.25 -2.17
CA GLN A 41 -3.95 -7.38 -1.83
C GLN A 41 -4.40 -8.07 -0.54
N ILE A 42 -3.89 -9.30 -0.35
CA ILE A 42 -4.39 -10.22 0.67
C ILE A 42 -4.39 -9.58 2.06
N ARG A 43 -5.59 -9.54 2.63
CA ARG A 43 -5.88 -9.00 3.96
C ARG A 43 -5.24 -9.90 5.01
N ASN A 44 -4.92 -9.37 6.20
CA ASN A 44 -4.42 -10.22 7.29
C ASN A 44 -5.41 -11.36 7.56
N MET A 45 -4.99 -12.59 7.29
CA MET A 45 -5.87 -13.76 7.36
C MET A 45 -5.92 -14.37 8.76
N GLY A 46 -4.96 -14.08 9.64
CA GLY A 46 -4.68 -14.91 10.81
C GLY A 46 -3.98 -16.22 10.41
N VAL A 47 -3.86 -17.17 11.35
CA VAL A 47 -3.06 -18.40 11.19
C VAL A 47 -3.48 -19.18 9.94
N ILE A 48 -2.63 -19.25 8.93
CA ILE A 48 -2.89 -20.01 7.70
C ILE A 48 -2.83 -21.51 8.00
N ARG A 49 -3.84 -22.24 7.56
CA ARG A 49 -4.04 -23.69 7.79
C ARG A 49 -3.96 -24.54 6.53
N ALA A 50 -4.14 -23.94 5.36
CA ALA A 50 -3.99 -24.59 4.06
C ALA A 50 -3.45 -23.59 3.04
N VAL A 51 -2.58 -24.05 2.14
CA VAL A 51 -2.18 -23.35 0.92
C VAL A 51 -2.30 -24.35 -0.24
N ALA A 52 -2.81 -23.93 -1.38
CA ALA A 52 -2.95 -24.74 -2.58
C ALA A 52 -2.79 -23.89 -3.84
N THR A 53 -2.46 -24.53 -4.96
CA THR A 53 -2.17 -23.89 -6.25
C THR A 53 -2.85 -24.66 -7.38
N SER A 54 -3.26 -23.97 -8.44
CA SER A 54 -3.70 -24.61 -9.68
C SER A 54 -2.51 -25.20 -10.43
N SER A 55 -2.74 -26.25 -11.23
CA SER A 55 -1.64 -26.92 -11.97
C SER A 55 -1.00 -26.05 -13.05
N ASP A 56 -1.66 -24.99 -13.48
CA ASP A 56 -1.14 -23.95 -14.39
C ASP A 56 -0.48 -22.76 -13.67
N GLY A 57 -0.43 -22.77 -12.33
CA GLY A 57 0.10 -21.69 -11.49
C GLY A 57 -0.50 -20.31 -11.75
N ARG A 58 -1.68 -20.21 -12.37
CA ARG A 58 -2.40 -18.94 -12.56
C ARG A 58 -3.09 -18.48 -11.28
N VAL A 59 -3.43 -19.42 -10.39
CA VAL A 59 -4.24 -19.16 -9.21
C VAL A 59 -3.67 -19.91 -8.00
N ALA A 60 -3.63 -19.21 -6.87
CA ALA A 60 -3.32 -19.77 -5.57
C ALA A 60 -4.48 -19.52 -4.61
N LEU A 61 -4.56 -20.37 -3.59
CA LEU A 61 -5.51 -20.30 -2.51
C LEU A 61 -4.74 -20.45 -1.20
N ALA A 62 -5.09 -19.67 -0.19
CA ALA A 62 -4.89 -20.11 1.18
C ALA A 62 -6.16 -19.96 1.99
N ALA A 63 -6.22 -20.71 3.08
CA ALA A 63 -7.26 -20.60 4.06
C ALA A 63 -6.68 -20.37 5.45
N SER A 64 -7.37 -19.53 6.21
CA SER A 64 -7.20 -19.41 7.65
C SER A 64 -8.50 -19.78 8.35
N VAL A 65 -8.35 -20.27 9.58
CA VAL A 65 -9.45 -20.66 10.45
C VAL A 65 -9.37 -19.74 11.68
N ASN A 66 -10.35 -18.86 11.84
CA ASN A 66 -10.46 -17.92 12.96
C ASN A 66 -11.66 -18.29 13.86
N ARG A 67 -11.97 -17.47 14.88
CA ARG A 67 -13.13 -17.75 15.77
C ARG A 67 -14.50 -17.50 15.14
N SER A 68 -14.58 -16.74 14.04
CA SER A 68 -15.82 -16.49 13.31
C SER A 68 -16.15 -17.58 12.27
N GLY A 69 -15.14 -18.26 11.72
CA GLY A 69 -15.32 -19.30 10.70
C GLY A 69 -14.02 -19.63 9.96
N THR A 70 -14.15 -20.28 8.81
CA THR A 70 -13.03 -20.46 7.88
C THR A 70 -13.12 -19.46 6.75
N ARG A 71 -12.00 -18.80 6.47
CA ARG A 71 -11.84 -17.85 5.40
C ARG A 71 -10.83 -18.39 4.39
N ALA A 72 -11.25 -18.58 3.16
CA ALA A 72 -10.38 -18.95 2.05
C ALA A 72 -10.28 -17.78 1.07
N VAL A 73 -9.06 -17.33 0.78
CA VAL A 73 -8.80 -16.29 -0.21
C VAL A 73 -8.11 -16.92 -1.39
N LEU A 74 -8.64 -16.61 -2.58
CA LEU A 74 -8.09 -16.93 -3.88
C LEU A 74 -7.32 -15.71 -4.39
N TRP A 75 -6.13 -15.89 -4.96
CA TRP A 75 -5.30 -14.83 -5.48
C TRP A 75 -4.48 -15.26 -6.69
N ASP A 76 -3.99 -14.28 -7.44
CA ASP A 76 -2.97 -14.50 -8.47
C ASP A 76 -1.58 -14.51 -7.79
N PRO A 77 -0.83 -15.63 -7.81
CA PRO A 77 0.46 -15.75 -7.13
C PRO A 77 1.58 -14.88 -7.75
N ARG A 78 1.35 -14.32 -8.95
CA ARG A 78 2.30 -13.45 -9.66
C ARG A 78 2.20 -12.00 -9.19
N THR A 79 0.96 -11.50 -9.05
CA THR A 79 0.66 -10.11 -8.62
C THR A 79 0.38 -9.98 -7.11
N GLY A 80 0.07 -11.09 -6.44
CA GLY A 80 -0.34 -11.10 -5.02
C GLY A 80 -1.77 -10.55 -4.78
N LEU A 81 -2.49 -10.17 -5.84
CA LEU A 81 -3.81 -9.55 -5.76
C LEU A 81 -4.90 -10.60 -5.50
N ALA A 82 -5.80 -10.31 -4.55
CA ALA A 82 -6.90 -11.21 -4.21
C ALA A 82 -7.96 -11.21 -5.33
N LEU A 83 -8.19 -12.38 -5.93
CA LEU A 83 -9.19 -12.62 -6.97
C LEU A 83 -10.60 -12.71 -6.38
N ARG A 84 -10.75 -13.45 -5.26
CA ARG A 84 -12.03 -13.69 -4.59
C ARG A 84 -11.80 -14.16 -3.15
N SER A 85 -12.66 -13.76 -2.22
CA SER A 85 -12.70 -14.31 -0.87
C SER A 85 -13.98 -15.11 -0.65
N PHE A 86 -13.82 -16.27 -0.01
CA PHE A 86 -14.90 -17.13 0.47
C PHE A 86 -14.85 -17.14 2.00
N VAL A 87 -16.01 -17.03 2.65
CA VAL A 87 -16.14 -17.10 4.11
C VAL A 87 -17.21 -18.13 4.44
N PHE A 88 -16.84 -19.11 5.26
CA PHE A 88 -17.67 -20.24 5.66
C PHE A 88 -17.90 -20.19 7.17
N ASP A 89 -19.13 -20.42 7.61
CA ASP A 89 -19.53 -20.21 9.01
C ASP A 89 -18.93 -21.23 10.00
N ARG A 90 -19.10 -20.96 11.31
CA ARG A 90 -18.48 -21.70 12.42
C ARG A 90 -18.58 -23.22 12.30
N GLY A 91 -17.44 -23.90 12.47
CA GLY A 91 -17.31 -25.37 12.42
C GLY A 91 -16.68 -25.88 11.12
N SER A 92 -16.78 -25.11 10.04
CA SER A 92 -16.17 -25.43 8.75
C SER A 92 -14.65 -25.24 8.72
N GLY A 93 -13.97 -26.04 7.90
CA GLY A 93 -12.65 -25.75 7.31
C GLY A 93 -11.39 -26.27 7.99
N GLU A 94 -11.45 -27.35 8.78
CA GLU A 94 -10.21 -28.05 9.22
C GLU A 94 -9.38 -28.61 8.05
N ALA A 95 -9.97 -28.83 6.87
CA ALA A 95 -9.28 -29.30 5.68
C ALA A 95 -9.90 -28.69 4.41
N LEU A 96 -9.04 -28.26 3.49
CA LEU A 96 -9.43 -27.71 2.18
C LEU A 96 -8.54 -28.30 1.08
N ALA A 97 -9.08 -28.41 -0.14
CA ALA A 97 -8.30 -28.78 -1.32
C ALA A 97 -8.80 -28.05 -2.58
N LEU A 98 -7.87 -27.51 -3.35
CA LEU A 98 -8.12 -26.96 -4.69
C LEU A 98 -8.02 -28.10 -5.72
N SER A 99 -8.87 -28.09 -6.74
CA SER A 99 -8.77 -29.04 -7.86
C SER A 99 -7.57 -28.72 -8.77
N ALA A 100 -7.04 -29.73 -9.46
CA ALA A 100 -5.86 -29.56 -10.32
C ALA A 100 -6.09 -28.52 -11.45
N ASP A 101 -7.32 -28.42 -11.96
CA ASP A 101 -7.74 -27.43 -12.96
C ASP A 101 -7.99 -26.02 -12.38
N GLY A 102 -7.75 -25.79 -11.08
CA GLY A 102 -7.94 -24.51 -10.42
C GLY A 102 -9.41 -24.04 -10.31
N ARG A 103 -10.37 -24.87 -10.75
CA ARG A 103 -11.77 -24.46 -10.94
C ARG A 103 -12.69 -24.75 -9.75
N PHE A 104 -12.35 -25.72 -8.90
CA PHE A 104 -13.22 -26.17 -7.80
C PHE A 104 -12.48 -26.17 -6.46
N LEU A 105 -13.14 -25.61 -5.45
CA LEU A 105 -12.68 -25.61 -4.08
C LEU A 105 -13.51 -26.59 -3.24
N LEU A 106 -12.84 -27.53 -2.58
CA LEU A 106 -13.44 -28.47 -1.63
C LEU A 106 -13.13 -28.02 -0.19
N VAL A 107 -14.18 -27.86 0.63
CA VAL A 107 -14.09 -27.33 2.01
C VAL A 107 -14.83 -28.24 2.98
N SER A 108 -14.20 -28.59 4.10
CA SER A 108 -14.85 -29.38 5.16
C SER A 108 -15.84 -28.58 6.02
N GLY A 109 -16.82 -29.25 6.62
CA GLY A 109 -17.65 -28.76 7.73
C GLY A 109 -18.75 -27.74 7.39
N ALA A 110 -19.28 -27.73 6.17
CA ALA A 110 -20.48 -26.94 5.87
C ALA A 110 -21.72 -27.53 6.57
N SER A 111 -22.37 -26.75 7.44
CA SER A 111 -23.57 -27.15 8.17
C SER A 111 -24.83 -26.97 7.32
N GLY A 112 -25.33 -28.05 6.72
CA GLY A 112 -26.61 -28.06 6.02
C GLY A 112 -27.81 -28.25 6.98
N PRO A 113 -29.00 -27.69 6.68
CA PRO A 113 -30.19 -27.87 7.51
C PRO A 113 -30.81 -29.26 7.32
N ALA A 114 -30.28 -30.26 8.03
CA ALA A 114 -30.85 -31.61 8.08
C ALA A 114 -31.81 -31.76 9.28
N PRO A 115 -32.96 -32.45 9.12
CA PRO A 115 -33.86 -32.75 10.23
C PRO A 115 -33.22 -33.78 11.17
N GLY A 116 -32.56 -33.29 12.22
CA GLY A 116 -31.84 -34.14 13.20
C GLY A 116 -30.75 -33.43 14.00
N GLY A 117 -30.37 -32.20 13.64
CA GLY A 117 -29.29 -31.43 14.30
C GLY A 117 -28.16 -31.08 13.33
N PRO A 118 -27.17 -30.27 13.75
CA PRO A 118 -26.03 -29.93 12.92
C PRO A 118 -25.16 -31.17 12.67
N VAL A 119 -24.90 -31.46 11.40
CA VAL A 119 -24.01 -32.53 10.97
C VAL A 119 -22.90 -31.90 10.13
N ASP A 120 -21.64 -32.10 10.54
CA ASP A 120 -20.47 -31.60 9.80
C ASP A 120 -20.39 -32.25 8.41
N GLY A 121 -20.78 -31.50 7.37
CA GLY A 121 -20.72 -31.94 5.98
C GLY A 121 -19.41 -31.56 5.28
N PHE A 122 -19.50 -31.39 3.96
CA PHE A 122 -18.49 -30.70 3.15
C PHE A 122 -19.17 -30.08 1.92
N VAL A 123 -18.56 -29.04 1.35
CA VAL A 123 -19.07 -28.32 0.18
C VAL A 123 -18.01 -28.27 -0.92
N VAL A 124 -18.48 -28.31 -2.16
CA VAL A 124 -17.69 -27.98 -3.36
C VAL A 124 -18.21 -26.67 -3.93
N VAL A 125 -17.32 -25.70 -4.09
CA VAL A 125 -17.59 -24.39 -4.70
C VAL A 125 -16.98 -24.36 -6.10
N ASP A 126 -17.76 -24.01 -7.12
CA ASP A 126 -17.21 -23.63 -8.44
C ASP A 126 -16.67 -22.20 -8.32
N ILE A 127 -15.37 -22.04 -8.55
CA ILE A 127 -14.63 -20.81 -8.25
C ILE A 127 -15.03 -19.65 -9.17
N ALA A 128 -15.35 -19.94 -10.43
CA ALA A 128 -15.74 -18.94 -11.41
C ALA A 128 -17.11 -18.32 -11.06
N SER A 129 -18.12 -19.16 -10.85
CA SER A 129 -19.48 -18.73 -10.49
C SER A 129 -19.61 -18.32 -9.02
N GLY A 130 -18.71 -18.78 -8.14
CA GLY A 130 -18.80 -18.62 -6.69
C GLY A 130 -19.92 -19.46 -6.06
N LYS A 131 -20.52 -20.38 -6.83
CA LYS A 131 -21.70 -21.13 -6.43
C LYS A 131 -21.33 -22.48 -5.83
N GLU A 132 -21.98 -22.82 -4.73
CA GLU A 132 -21.92 -24.17 -4.17
C GLU A 132 -22.65 -25.17 -5.08
N LEU A 133 -22.00 -26.30 -5.39
CA LEU A 133 -22.57 -27.36 -6.22
C LEU A 133 -23.59 -28.24 -5.46
N GLY A 134 -23.70 -28.05 -4.14
CA GLY A 134 -24.71 -28.68 -3.27
C GLY A 134 -24.10 -29.37 -2.04
N PRO A 135 -24.92 -29.67 -1.01
CA PRO A 135 -24.49 -30.41 0.16
C PRO A 135 -24.33 -31.89 -0.18
N TYR A 136 -23.13 -32.44 -0.01
CA TYR A 136 -22.85 -33.85 -0.28
C TYR A 136 -23.38 -34.73 0.86
N ALA A 137 -24.27 -35.68 0.52
CA ALA A 137 -24.97 -36.49 1.50
C ALA A 137 -24.22 -37.79 1.85
N GLY A 138 -24.28 -38.19 3.11
CA GLY A 138 -23.80 -39.51 3.57
C GLY A 138 -22.67 -39.50 4.60
N VAL A 139 -22.04 -38.34 4.84
CA VAL A 139 -21.14 -38.13 5.99
C VAL A 139 -21.97 -37.74 7.21
N ARG A 140 -21.66 -38.32 8.38
CA ARG A 140 -22.33 -38.01 9.67
C ARG A 140 -21.34 -37.70 10.80
N ALA A 141 -20.07 -37.53 10.45
CA ALA A 141 -18.94 -37.47 11.34
C ALA A 141 -17.99 -36.37 10.83
N LYS A 142 -17.20 -35.75 11.71
CA LYS A 142 -16.46 -34.55 11.35
C LYS A 142 -15.42 -34.84 10.26
N VAL A 143 -15.43 -34.03 9.21
CA VAL A 143 -14.49 -34.15 8.08
C VAL A 143 -13.13 -33.57 8.46
N THR A 144 -12.09 -34.40 8.44
CA THR A 144 -10.75 -34.09 8.96
C THR A 144 -9.64 -34.08 7.92
N ALA A 145 -9.88 -34.65 6.73
CA ALA A 145 -8.96 -34.62 5.59
C ALA A 145 -9.76 -34.66 4.28
N VAL A 146 -9.31 -33.95 3.25
CA VAL A 146 -9.94 -33.94 1.92
C VAL A 146 -8.87 -33.96 0.82
N ALA A 147 -9.17 -34.57 -0.33
CA ALA A 147 -8.32 -34.52 -1.52
C ALA A 147 -9.12 -34.70 -2.82
N TRP A 148 -8.56 -34.23 -3.93
CA TRP A 148 -9.08 -34.46 -5.28
C TRP A 148 -8.38 -35.63 -5.97
N SER A 149 -9.01 -36.18 -7.01
CA SER A 149 -8.29 -36.89 -8.07
C SER A 149 -7.55 -35.92 -9.00
N ALA A 150 -6.50 -36.40 -9.67
CA ALA A 150 -5.69 -35.58 -10.58
C ALA A 150 -6.49 -35.02 -11.79
N ASP A 151 -7.62 -35.64 -12.14
CA ASP A 151 -8.54 -35.23 -13.21
C ASP A 151 -9.74 -34.40 -12.71
N ALA A 152 -9.80 -34.07 -11.41
CA ALA A 152 -10.85 -33.29 -10.75
C ALA A 152 -12.31 -33.82 -10.89
N ASP A 153 -12.53 -35.08 -11.31
CA ASP A 153 -13.85 -35.70 -11.40
C ASP A 153 -14.24 -36.48 -10.12
N GLU A 154 -13.27 -36.98 -9.35
CA GLU A 154 -13.49 -37.62 -8.05
C GLU A 154 -12.93 -36.78 -6.88
N LEU A 155 -13.61 -36.90 -5.75
CA LEU A 155 -13.21 -36.26 -4.49
C LEU A 155 -13.29 -37.27 -3.34
N TYR A 156 -12.34 -37.15 -2.42
CA TYR A 156 -12.10 -38.10 -1.35
C TYR A 156 -12.12 -37.38 0.01
N VAL A 157 -12.77 -38.01 0.98
CA VAL A 157 -13.09 -37.37 2.28
C VAL A 157 -12.79 -38.35 3.42
N GLY A 158 -11.96 -37.94 4.36
CA GLY A 158 -11.64 -38.66 5.60
C GLY A 158 -12.31 -38.04 6.83
N THR A 159 -12.66 -38.87 7.81
CA THR A 159 -13.37 -38.44 9.03
C THR A 159 -12.61 -38.71 10.33
N ASP A 160 -13.03 -38.04 11.40
CA ASP A 160 -12.59 -38.27 12.78
C ASP A 160 -12.88 -39.70 13.29
N GLU A 161 -13.94 -40.34 12.80
CA GLU A 161 -14.24 -41.76 13.03
C GLU A 161 -13.29 -42.76 12.29
N GLY A 162 -12.37 -42.29 11.43
CA GLY A 162 -11.47 -43.18 10.68
C GLY A 162 -12.05 -43.77 9.39
N SER A 163 -13.21 -43.27 8.95
CA SER A 163 -13.82 -43.64 7.67
C SER A 163 -13.28 -42.79 6.51
N VAL A 164 -13.13 -43.40 5.34
CA VAL A 164 -12.80 -42.75 4.08
C VAL A 164 -13.93 -42.98 3.07
N PHE A 165 -14.36 -41.90 2.43
CA PHE A 165 -15.41 -41.88 1.42
C PHE A 165 -14.84 -41.41 0.07
N GLY A 166 -15.41 -41.90 -1.03
CA GLY A 166 -15.17 -41.38 -2.37
C GLY A 166 -16.48 -40.97 -3.05
N TYR A 167 -16.51 -39.78 -3.64
CA TYR A 167 -17.64 -39.23 -4.39
C TYR A 167 -17.20 -38.86 -5.80
N ARG A 168 -18.19 -38.69 -6.70
CA ARG A 168 -17.98 -38.03 -7.99
C ARG A 168 -18.46 -36.59 -7.88
N ARG A 169 -17.73 -35.63 -8.45
CA ARG A 169 -18.07 -34.19 -8.41
C ARG A 169 -19.52 -33.93 -8.82
N THR A 170 -20.01 -34.62 -9.85
CA THR A 170 -21.35 -34.45 -10.43
C THR A 170 -22.47 -35.24 -9.74
N ALA A 171 -22.20 -35.96 -8.65
CA ALA A 171 -23.19 -36.82 -7.98
C ALA A 171 -23.17 -36.65 -6.44
N PRO A 172 -23.74 -35.55 -5.90
CA PRO A 172 -23.69 -35.24 -4.47
C PRO A 172 -24.58 -36.11 -3.58
N ASP A 173 -25.62 -36.75 -4.15
CA ASP A 173 -26.67 -37.43 -3.38
C ASP A 173 -26.21 -38.68 -2.62
N LYS A 174 -25.07 -39.28 -2.99
CA LYS A 174 -24.53 -40.48 -2.31
C LYS A 174 -23.05 -40.71 -2.59
N PRO A 175 -22.29 -41.26 -1.62
CA PRO A 175 -20.93 -41.73 -1.86
C PRO A 175 -20.90 -42.89 -2.86
N ARG A 176 -19.87 -42.91 -3.71
CA ARG A 176 -19.56 -44.02 -4.63
C ARG A 176 -19.10 -45.26 -3.85
N TRP A 177 -18.43 -45.05 -2.71
CA TRP A 177 -17.99 -46.08 -1.77
C TRP A 177 -17.62 -45.45 -0.41
N LYS A 178 -17.68 -46.26 0.67
CA LYS A 178 -17.20 -45.95 2.03
C LYS A 178 -16.34 -47.11 2.52
N VAL A 179 -15.23 -46.84 3.20
CA VAL A 179 -14.42 -47.85 3.91
C VAL A 179 -14.00 -47.33 5.28
N ALA A 180 -14.09 -48.15 6.33
CA ALA A 180 -13.44 -47.88 7.61
C ALA A 180 -11.96 -48.28 7.49
N ALA A 181 -11.07 -47.29 7.33
CA ALA A 181 -9.67 -47.54 7.01
C ALA A 181 -8.76 -47.51 8.25
N HIS A 182 -9.12 -46.73 9.28
CA HIS A 182 -8.30 -46.48 10.47
C HIS A 182 -9.06 -46.71 11.77
N ALA A 183 -8.35 -47.09 12.83
CA ALA A 183 -8.88 -47.19 14.19
C ALA A 183 -8.81 -45.83 14.93
N GLY A 184 -9.31 -44.77 14.29
CA GLY A 184 -9.25 -43.38 14.78
C GLY A 184 -9.14 -42.38 13.63
N ARG A 185 -9.11 -41.07 13.96
CA ARG A 185 -9.12 -39.94 13.02
C ARG A 185 -8.20 -40.15 11.81
N VAL A 186 -8.76 -39.93 10.61
CA VAL A 186 -7.97 -39.77 9.37
C VAL A 186 -7.27 -38.40 9.43
N THR A 187 -5.96 -38.39 9.24
CA THR A 187 -5.09 -37.21 9.45
C THR A 187 -4.55 -36.65 8.13
N ALA A 188 -4.27 -37.52 7.16
CA ALA A 188 -3.76 -37.14 5.84
C ALA A 188 -4.36 -38.05 4.76
N LEU A 189 -4.54 -37.52 3.54
CA LEU A 189 -5.19 -38.25 2.45
C LEU A 189 -4.65 -37.76 1.09
N VAL A 190 -4.31 -38.68 0.18
CA VAL A 190 -3.87 -38.34 -1.18
C VAL A 190 -4.42 -39.33 -2.23
N GLY A 191 -4.92 -38.79 -3.35
CA GLY A 191 -5.43 -39.57 -4.48
C GLY A 191 -4.35 -39.97 -5.47
N CYS A 192 -4.45 -41.16 -6.06
CA CYS A 192 -3.53 -41.67 -7.09
C CYS A 192 -4.34 -42.21 -8.29
N SER A 193 -4.37 -41.42 -9.36
CA SER A 193 -5.13 -41.70 -10.59
C SER A 193 -4.63 -42.95 -11.31
N GLU A 194 -3.33 -43.04 -11.60
CA GLU A 194 -2.71 -44.14 -12.37
C GLU A 194 -2.97 -45.53 -11.74
N ASN A 195 -2.75 -45.67 -10.43
CA ASN A 195 -2.96 -46.93 -9.72
C ASN A 195 -4.43 -47.14 -9.29
N ARG A 196 -5.32 -46.18 -9.58
CA ARG A 196 -6.70 -46.11 -9.11
C ARG A 196 -6.83 -46.47 -7.63
N CYS A 197 -6.16 -45.69 -6.78
CA CYS A 197 -6.22 -45.86 -5.33
C CYS A 197 -6.11 -44.54 -4.57
N VAL A 198 -6.58 -44.55 -3.33
CA VAL A 198 -6.42 -43.48 -2.34
C VAL A 198 -5.48 -44.00 -1.26
N PHE A 199 -4.53 -43.17 -0.81
CA PHE A 199 -3.73 -43.42 0.37
C PHE A 199 -4.25 -42.55 1.52
N SER A 200 -4.41 -43.14 2.70
CA SER A 200 -4.85 -42.46 3.92
C SER A 200 -3.91 -42.76 5.08
N GLY A 201 -3.57 -41.73 5.84
CA GLY A 201 -2.88 -41.80 7.13
C GLY A 201 -3.88 -41.58 8.26
N GLY A 202 -3.62 -42.19 9.41
CA GLY A 202 -4.47 -42.03 10.59
C GLY A 202 -3.70 -41.89 11.89
N LYS A 203 -4.45 -41.48 12.92
CA LYS A 203 -3.99 -41.43 14.31
C LYS A 203 -3.57 -42.80 14.88
N ASP A 204 -4.02 -43.89 14.26
CA ASP A 204 -3.60 -45.25 14.58
C ASP A 204 -2.21 -45.63 14.03
N GLY A 205 -1.47 -44.66 13.49
CA GLY A 205 -0.10 -44.80 13.00
C GLY A 205 0.06 -45.62 11.74
N LYS A 206 -1.05 -45.95 11.07
CA LYS A 206 -1.07 -46.74 9.83
C LYS A 206 -1.16 -45.84 8.61
N LEU A 207 -0.47 -46.26 7.57
CA LEU A 207 -0.68 -45.82 6.19
C LEU A 207 -1.46 -46.92 5.48
N VAL A 208 -2.63 -46.59 4.94
CA VAL A 208 -3.54 -47.55 4.28
C VAL A 208 -3.75 -47.14 2.83
N ARG A 209 -3.71 -48.12 1.92
CA ARG A 209 -4.06 -47.95 0.52
C ARG A 209 -5.42 -48.59 0.24
N THR A 210 -6.37 -47.80 -0.25
CA THR A 210 -7.72 -48.21 -0.64
C THR A 210 -7.85 -48.19 -2.16
N ARG A 211 -8.21 -49.30 -2.80
CA ARG A 211 -8.49 -49.29 -4.26
C ARG A 211 -9.83 -48.60 -4.55
N LEU A 212 -9.90 -47.82 -5.63
CA LEU A 212 -11.11 -47.11 -6.03
C LEU A 212 -12.30 -48.06 -6.23
N GLY A 213 -13.46 -47.66 -5.71
CA GLY A 213 -14.62 -48.52 -5.53
C GLY A 213 -14.66 -49.26 -4.19
N GLY A 214 -13.75 -48.99 -3.26
CA GLY A 214 -13.77 -49.52 -1.89
C GLY A 214 -13.52 -51.02 -1.76
N LYS A 215 -13.10 -51.70 -2.84
CA LYS A 215 -13.09 -53.18 -2.93
C LYS A 215 -12.04 -53.87 -2.06
N SER A 216 -10.96 -53.19 -1.70
CA SER A 216 -9.92 -53.74 -0.83
C SER A 216 -9.06 -52.64 -0.22
N THR A 217 -8.74 -52.78 1.07
CA THR A 217 -7.70 -52.03 1.77
C THR A 217 -6.45 -52.89 1.95
N THR A 218 -5.28 -52.27 1.88
CA THR A 218 -4.01 -52.90 2.26
C THR A 218 -3.24 -51.92 3.14
N VAL A 219 -2.88 -52.34 4.36
CA VAL A 219 -1.92 -51.59 5.19
C VAL A 219 -0.58 -51.60 4.44
N VAL A 220 -0.03 -50.41 4.25
CA VAL A 220 1.20 -50.14 3.50
C VAL A 220 2.39 -50.12 4.48
N HIS A 221 2.22 -49.39 5.56
CA HIS A 221 3.17 -49.19 6.64
C HIS A 221 2.40 -48.98 7.94
N ALA A 222 3.02 -49.29 9.08
CA ALA A 222 2.48 -49.05 10.40
C ALA A 222 3.62 -48.66 11.35
N SER A 223 3.38 -47.66 12.19
CA SER A 223 4.29 -47.20 13.24
C SER A 223 3.50 -46.93 14.52
N ASP A 224 4.20 -46.76 15.64
CA ASP A 224 3.58 -46.40 16.93
C ASP A 224 3.22 -44.90 17.03
N ALA A 225 3.53 -44.10 16.01
CA ALA A 225 3.26 -42.66 15.96
C ALA A 225 2.20 -42.31 14.90
N GLU A 226 1.35 -41.34 15.20
CA GLU A 226 0.35 -40.79 14.28
C GLU A 226 0.99 -40.34 12.96
N VAL A 227 0.42 -40.75 11.82
CA VAL A 227 0.86 -40.26 10.50
C VAL A 227 0.40 -38.81 10.37
N THR A 228 1.31 -37.86 10.18
CA THR A 228 0.97 -36.42 10.15
C THR A 228 0.69 -35.90 8.75
N SER A 229 1.43 -36.36 7.74
CA SER A 229 1.30 -35.87 6.35
C SER A 229 1.73 -36.91 5.32
N LEU A 230 1.26 -36.75 4.08
CA LEU A 230 1.50 -37.63 2.94
C LEU A 230 1.77 -36.81 1.68
N ALA A 231 2.82 -37.15 0.93
CA ALA A 231 3.10 -36.60 -0.38
C ALA A 231 3.27 -37.70 -1.43
N LEU A 232 2.74 -37.47 -2.63
CA LEU A 232 2.78 -38.42 -3.75
C LEU A 232 3.48 -37.76 -4.94
N GLY A 233 4.60 -38.33 -5.38
CA GLY A 233 5.32 -37.89 -6.58
C GLY A 233 5.11 -38.87 -7.76
N PRO A 234 5.66 -38.57 -8.95
CA PRO A 234 5.61 -39.46 -10.12
C PRO A 234 6.06 -40.90 -9.85
N HIS A 235 7.05 -41.09 -8.98
CA HIS A 235 7.68 -42.39 -8.73
C HIS A 235 7.55 -42.91 -7.29
N ASP A 236 7.35 -42.01 -6.32
CA ASP A 236 7.44 -42.32 -4.89
C ASP A 236 6.20 -41.86 -4.10
N LEU A 237 6.02 -42.48 -2.94
CA LEU A 237 5.09 -42.06 -1.89
C LEU A 237 5.91 -41.78 -0.62
N VAL A 238 5.72 -40.62 0.00
CA VAL A 238 6.42 -40.23 1.23
C VAL A 238 5.38 -40.00 2.34
N SER A 239 5.68 -40.49 3.54
CA SER A 239 4.84 -40.25 4.73
C SER A 239 5.66 -39.75 5.90
N ALA A 240 5.11 -38.82 6.66
CA ALA A 240 5.68 -38.32 7.92
C ALA A 240 4.88 -38.82 9.12
N ASP A 241 5.55 -38.99 10.25
CA ASP A 241 4.92 -39.30 11.53
C ASP A 241 5.15 -38.22 12.61
N ALA A 242 4.35 -38.28 13.67
CA ALA A 242 4.38 -37.35 14.79
C ALA A 242 5.64 -37.48 15.66
N ALA A 243 6.44 -38.55 15.49
CA ALA A 243 7.77 -38.70 16.08
C ALA A 243 8.87 -38.03 15.23
N GLY A 244 8.48 -37.38 14.13
CA GLY A 244 9.37 -36.61 13.27
C GLY A 244 10.20 -37.47 12.31
N VAL A 245 9.75 -38.68 11.99
CA VAL A 245 10.40 -39.55 11.00
C VAL A 245 9.70 -39.41 9.64
N ILE A 246 10.50 -39.30 8.58
CA ILE A 246 10.04 -39.32 7.19
C ILE A 246 10.37 -40.69 6.59
N HIS A 247 9.37 -41.37 6.05
CA HIS A 247 9.47 -42.69 5.42
C HIS A 247 9.20 -42.59 3.92
N LEU A 248 10.09 -43.16 3.11
CA LEU A 248 9.94 -43.30 1.66
C LEU A 248 9.42 -44.69 1.30
N HIS A 249 8.38 -44.76 0.47
CA HIS A 249 7.74 -45.98 -0.01
C HIS A 249 7.74 -46.04 -1.54
N GLU A 250 8.08 -47.19 -2.13
CA GLU A 250 8.00 -47.40 -3.58
C GLU A 250 6.53 -47.31 -4.06
N ARG A 251 6.14 -46.32 -4.88
CA ARG A 251 4.72 -46.10 -5.29
C ARG A 251 4.07 -47.34 -5.93
N ARG A 252 4.85 -48.19 -6.61
CA ARG A 252 4.39 -49.46 -7.23
C ARG A 252 4.38 -50.66 -6.26
N ARG A 253 5.22 -50.67 -5.21
CA ARG A 253 5.33 -51.75 -4.21
C ARG A 253 5.47 -51.16 -2.79
N PRO A 254 4.46 -50.45 -2.27
CA PRO A 254 4.66 -49.55 -1.15
C PRO A 254 4.83 -50.26 0.20
N THR A 255 4.77 -51.59 0.25
CA THR A 255 5.11 -52.41 1.44
C THR A 255 6.60 -52.43 1.78
N LYS A 256 7.45 -51.81 0.96
CA LYS A 256 8.85 -51.50 1.30
C LYS A 256 8.97 -50.03 1.70
N SER A 257 9.22 -49.78 2.97
CA SER A 257 9.50 -48.45 3.53
C SER A 257 10.97 -48.34 3.94
N ARG A 258 11.66 -47.25 3.57
CA ARG A 258 12.96 -46.86 4.16
C ARG A 258 12.82 -45.53 4.89
N VAL A 259 13.49 -45.39 6.04
CA VAL A 259 13.61 -44.09 6.72
C VAL A 259 14.49 -43.18 5.86
N LEU A 260 13.93 -42.05 5.44
CA LEU A 260 14.65 -41.01 4.70
C LEU A 260 15.33 -40.03 5.65
N TRP A 261 14.63 -39.61 6.70
CA TRP A 261 15.13 -38.64 7.66
C TRP A 261 14.42 -38.74 9.02
N ARG A 262 15.02 -38.15 10.06
CA ARG A 262 14.45 -37.99 11.40
C ARG A 262 14.83 -36.61 11.96
N THR A 263 13.83 -35.85 12.41
CA THR A 263 14.03 -34.57 13.13
C THR A 263 14.89 -34.75 14.38
N LYS A 264 15.66 -33.73 14.76
CA LYS A 264 16.27 -33.63 16.09
C LYS A 264 15.26 -33.11 17.12
N THR A 265 14.37 -32.19 16.70
CA THR A 265 13.37 -31.56 17.58
C THR A 265 12.06 -31.24 16.87
N GLY A 266 10.93 -31.58 17.49
CA GLY A 266 9.58 -31.27 17.00
C GLY A 266 8.95 -32.36 16.13
N ARG A 267 7.78 -32.06 15.56
CA ARG A 267 7.07 -32.94 14.61
C ARG A 267 7.18 -32.39 13.19
N VAL A 268 7.20 -33.28 12.20
CA VAL A 268 6.94 -32.90 10.81
C VAL A 268 5.45 -32.59 10.69
N THR A 269 5.10 -31.41 10.16
CA THR A 269 3.71 -30.99 9.97
C THR A 269 3.22 -31.36 8.59
N ASP A 270 4.03 -31.08 7.56
CA ASP A 270 3.63 -31.13 6.16
C ASP A 270 4.74 -31.66 5.25
N LEU A 271 4.35 -32.32 4.17
CA LEU A 271 5.22 -32.87 3.13
C LEU A 271 4.71 -32.45 1.74
N LEU A 272 5.62 -32.18 0.82
CA LEU A 272 5.29 -31.84 -0.57
C LEU A 272 6.38 -32.35 -1.52
N ILE A 273 5.96 -32.94 -2.65
CA ILE A 273 6.84 -33.29 -3.76
C ILE A 273 6.42 -32.42 -4.95
N ASP A 274 7.39 -31.96 -5.73
CA ASP A 274 7.16 -31.22 -6.98
C ASP A 274 6.46 -32.07 -8.06
N PRO A 275 5.79 -31.46 -9.05
CA PRO A 275 5.15 -32.19 -10.14
C PRO A 275 6.10 -33.10 -10.92
N ASP A 276 7.35 -32.66 -11.11
CA ASP A 276 8.40 -33.39 -11.85
C ASP A 276 9.04 -34.50 -11.01
N GLY A 277 8.82 -34.53 -9.68
CA GLY A 277 9.37 -35.52 -8.77
C GLY A 277 10.85 -35.36 -8.43
N THR A 278 11.44 -34.19 -8.73
CA THR A 278 12.86 -33.83 -8.54
C THR A 278 13.18 -33.30 -7.14
N THR A 279 12.21 -32.72 -6.43
CA THR A 279 12.42 -31.95 -5.18
C THR A 279 11.34 -32.28 -4.14
N LEU A 280 11.77 -32.72 -2.97
CA LEU A 280 10.94 -33.00 -1.80
C LEU A 280 11.15 -31.88 -0.77
N VAL A 281 10.04 -31.41 -0.19
CA VAL A 281 9.99 -30.41 0.87
C VAL A 281 9.31 -31.01 2.10
N ALA A 282 9.85 -30.73 3.29
CA ALA A 282 9.19 -31.02 4.56
C ALA A 282 9.18 -29.78 5.48
N SER A 283 8.04 -29.53 6.13
CA SER A 283 7.91 -28.53 7.19
C SER A 283 8.00 -29.21 8.56
N ALA A 284 8.83 -28.67 9.46
CA ALA A 284 9.02 -29.16 10.82
C ALA A 284 8.78 -28.05 11.84
N SER A 285 7.95 -28.34 12.85
CA SER A 285 7.39 -27.36 13.79
C SER A 285 8.39 -26.53 14.62
N GLN A 286 9.66 -26.94 14.65
CA GLN A 286 10.78 -26.24 15.33
C GLN A 286 12.09 -26.21 14.51
N GLU A 287 12.17 -26.84 13.33
CA GLU A 287 13.36 -26.85 12.47
C GLU A 287 13.17 -26.07 11.15
N GLY A 288 11.99 -25.51 10.90
CA GLY A 288 11.68 -24.77 9.67
C GLY A 288 11.44 -25.71 8.48
N LEU A 289 11.89 -25.30 7.28
CA LEU A 289 11.77 -26.11 6.06
C LEU A 289 13.06 -26.88 5.76
N ARG A 290 12.92 -28.12 5.31
CA ARG A 290 13.99 -28.93 4.72
C ARG A 290 13.69 -29.31 3.27
N LEU A 291 14.75 -29.40 2.48
CA LEU A 291 14.74 -29.66 1.05
C LEU A 291 15.63 -30.87 0.73
N TRP A 292 15.16 -31.73 -0.18
CA TRP A 292 15.94 -32.80 -0.78
C TRP A 292 15.77 -32.75 -2.30
N HIS A 293 16.86 -32.99 -3.03
CA HIS A 293 16.83 -33.20 -4.48
C HIS A 293 16.97 -34.67 -4.82
N ARG A 294 16.43 -35.07 -5.97
CA ARG A 294 16.51 -36.42 -6.51
C ARG A 294 17.81 -36.57 -7.32
N ALA A 295 18.71 -37.42 -6.84
CA ALA A 295 19.82 -37.97 -7.62
C ALA A 295 19.47 -39.38 -8.12
N ASP A 296 20.31 -39.94 -9.00
CA ASP A 296 20.09 -41.25 -9.62
C ASP A 296 19.87 -42.40 -8.60
N ASP A 297 20.57 -42.36 -7.45
CA ASP A 297 20.46 -43.35 -6.37
C ASP A 297 19.40 -42.99 -5.29
N GLY A 298 18.71 -41.85 -5.41
CA GLY A 298 17.60 -41.45 -4.54
C GLY A 298 17.67 -40.00 -4.03
N TRP A 299 16.95 -39.75 -2.93
CA TRP A 299 16.84 -38.43 -2.32
C TRP A 299 18.10 -38.04 -1.54
N VAL A 300 18.72 -36.93 -1.92
CA VAL A 300 19.92 -36.34 -1.30
C VAL A 300 19.53 -34.99 -0.67
N PRO A 301 19.97 -34.67 0.56
CA PRO A 301 19.70 -33.35 1.15
C PRO A 301 20.22 -32.20 0.27
N ALA A 302 19.48 -31.11 0.21
CA ALA A 302 19.93 -29.89 -0.46
C ALA A 302 21.15 -29.29 0.25
N ARG A 303 21.92 -28.46 -0.47
CA ARG A 303 23.18 -27.88 0.01
C ARG A 303 23.03 -26.89 1.19
N VAL A 304 21.79 -26.48 1.47
CA VAL A 304 21.38 -25.70 2.65
C VAL A 304 20.47 -26.59 3.50
N ASP A 305 20.94 -26.99 4.68
CA ASP A 305 20.31 -28.06 5.50
C ASP A 305 18.91 -27.71 6.04
N SER A 306 18.60 -26.42 6.20
CA SER A 306 17.33 -25.93 6.76
C SER A 306 17.13 -24.44 6.46
N VAL A 307 15.91 -24.05 6.04
CA VAL A 307 15.49 -22.64 5.98
C VAL A 307 14.72 -22.30 7.26
N LEU A 308 15.34 -21.51 8.14
CA LEU A 308 14.70 -20.95 9.32
C LEU A 308 13.77 -19.80 8.93
N LEU A 309 12.49 -20.12 8.73
CA LEU A 309 11.43 -19.13 8.73
C LEU A 309 11.15 -18.70 10.17
N GLY A 310 11.12 -17.40 10.43
CA GLY A 310 10.99 -16.84 11.79
C GLY A 310 9.68 -17.15 12.53
N ALA A 311 8.69 -17.72 11.83
CA ALA A 311 7.44 -18.19 12.41
C ALA A 311 7.22 -19.67 12.06
N GLN A 312 6.34 -20.36 12.80
CA GLN A 312 5.97 -21.74 12.44
C GLN A 312 5.44 -21.80 11.00
N ALA A 313 6.15 -22.58 10.18
CA ALA A 313 5.80 -22.87 8.80
C ALA A 313 4.62 -23.85 8.77
N GLY A 314 3.53 -23.43 8.16
CA GLY A 314 2.39 -24.27 7.80
C GLY A 314 2.60 -24.97 6.45
N PRO A 315 1.51 -25.43 5.81
CA PRO A 315 1.59 -26.25 4.61
C PRO A 315 2.19 -25.47 3.42
N PRO A 316 3.14 -26.07 2.69
CA PRO A 316 3.65 -25.52 1.44
C PRO A 316 2.85 -25.97 0.20
N ALA A 317 2.97 -25.23 -0.91
CA ALA A 317 2.42 -25.56 -2.22
C ALA A 317 3.35 -25.09 -3.36
N TRP A 318 3.34 -25.77 -4.51
CA TRP A 318 4.20 -25.45 -5.67
C TRP A 318 3.49 -24.57 -6.70
N VAL A 319 4.14 -23.53 -7.21
CA VAL A 319 3.71 -22.77 -8.39
C VAL A 319 4.35 -23.41 -9.62
N ALA A 320 3.60 -24.25 -10.32
CA ALA A 320 4.15 -25.16 -11.33
C ALA A 320 4.94 -24.50 -12.48
N PRO A 321 4.53 -23.35 -13.08
CA PRO A 321 5.27 -22.74 -14.18
C PRO A 321 6.58 -22.09 -13.79
N THR A 322 6.71 -21.62 -12.54
CA THR A 322 7.87 -20.86 -12.06
C THR A 322 8.77 -21.66 -11.12
N ARG A 323 8.36 -22.88 -10.74
CA ARG A 323 9.04 -23.74 -9.74
C ARG A 323 9.27 -23.07 -8.38
N GLU A 324 8.38 -22.16 -8.00
CA GLU A 324 8.47 -21.48 -6.71
C GLU A 324 7.60 -22.16 -5.66
N LEU A 325 8.07 -22.13 -4.41
CA LEU A 325 7.42 -22.72 -3.26
C LEU A 325 6.66 -21.63 -2.47
N LEU A 326 5.34 -21.75 -2.37
CA LEU A 326 4.51 -20.95 -1.46
C LEU A 326 4.42 -21.66 -0.11
N VAL A 327 4.54 -20.92 1.00
CA VAL A 327 4.57 -21.46 2.36
C VAL A 327 3.70 -20.62 3.28
N GLY A 328 2.60 -21.16 3.78
CA GLY A 328 1.77 -20.47 4.77
C GLY A 328 2.52 -20.29 6.09
N MET A 329 2.44 -19.12 6.72
CA MET A 329 3.06 -18.83 8.02
C MET A 329 2.00 -18.60 9.10
N ALA A 330 2.32 -18.96 10.34
CA ALA A 330 1.45 -18.72 11.49
C ALA A 330 1.13 -17.23 11.74
N SER A 331 1.95 -16.31 11.20
CA SER A 331 1.73 -14.86 11.19
C SER A 331 0.65 -14.38 10.20
N GLY A 332 0.04 -15.28 9.42
CA GLY A 332 -0.99 -14.95 8.44
C GLY A 332 -0.48 -14.42 7.10
N ARG A 333 0.82 -14.63 6.83
CA ARG A 333 1.51 -14.33 5.56
C ARG A 333 1.82 -15.63 4.82
N VAL A 334 1.89 -15.61 3.50
CA VAL A 334 2.45 -16.73 2.69
C VAL A 334 3.80 -16.29 2.16
N ALA A 335 4.89 -17.00 2.45
CA ALA A 335 6.20 -16.73 1.84
C ALA A 335 6.33 -17.44 0.49
N ARG A 336 6.88 -16.78 -0.54
CA ARG A 336 7.36 -17.39 -1.79
C ARG A 336 8.87 -17.62 -1.66
N LEU A 337 9.34 -18.80 -2.03
CA LEU A 337 10.76 -19.17 -2.03
C LEU A 337 11.10 -19.80 -3.39
N ASP A 338 12.13 -19.28 -4.05
CA ASP A 338 12.77 -19.98 -5.16
C ASP A 338 13.72 -21.05 -4.56
N PRO A 339 13.51 -22.37 -4.81
CA PRO A 339 14.33 -23.44 -4.24
C PRO A 339 15.76 -23.50 -4.79
N GLU A 340 15.99 -23.03 -6.02
CA GLU A 340 17.32 -23.02 -6.64
C GLU A 340 18.13 -21.80 -6.17
N ALA A 341 17.46 -20.66 -5.96
CA ALA A 341 18.09 -19.43 -5.46
C ALA A 341 18.35 -19.38 -3.95
N VAL A 342 17.98 -20.38 -3.13
CA VAL A 342 18.18 -20.41 -1.64
C VAL A 342 19.67 -20.28 -1.20
N THR A 343 20.61 -20.29 -2.14
CA THR A 343 22.01 -19.88 -1.87
C THR A 343 22.19 -18.39 -1.58
N GLN A 344 21.21 -17.55 -1.94
CA GLN A 344 21.14 -16.13 -1.59
C GLN A 344 19.83 -15.85 -0.83
N ARG A 345 19.90 -14.91 0.12
CA ARG A 345 18.90 -14.59 1.18
C ARG A 345 17.43 -14.97 0.87
N PRO A 346 16.69 -15.58 1.83
CA PRO A 346 15.26 -15.82 1.64
C PRO A 346 14.51 -14.51 1.39
N MET A 347 13.93 -14.35 0.21
CA MET A 347 13.07 -13.22 -0.08
C MET A 347 11.72 -13.42 0.62
N ASN A 348 11.38 -12.51 1.54
CA ASN A 348 10.07 -12.46 2.18
C ASN A 348 9.00 -11.96 1.20
N VAL A 349 8.68 -12.73 0.17
CA VAL A 349 7.51 -12.44 -0.66
C VAL A 349 6.28 -12.97 0.07
N SER A 350 5.78 -12.18 1.01
CA SER A 350 4.33 -12.10 1.17
C SER A 350 3.76 -11.40 -0.06
N PRO A 351 2.52 -11.69 -0.52
CA PRO A 351 1.71 -10.60 -1.06
C PRO A 351 1.73 -9.51 0.01
N HIS A 352 2.30 -8.35 -0.32
CA HIS A 352 3.12 -7.57 0.62
C HIS A 352 2.41 -7.35 1.96
N GLY A 353 3.12 -7.70 3.04
CA GLY A 353 2.55 -8.38 4.21
C GLY A 353 1.27 -7.77 4.77
N GLY A 354 0.13 -8.43 4.53
CA GLY A 354 -1.16 -8.06 5.13
C GLY A 354 -1.51 -6.61 4.88
N ALA A 355 -1.55 -6.20 3.61
CA ALA A 355 -1.46 -4.80 3.19
C ALA A 355 -2.41 -3.83 3.90
N LEU A 356 -3.56 -4.28 4.43
CA LEU A 356 -4.51 -3.48 5.20
C LEU A 356 -4.30 -3.58 6.71
N LEU A 357 -4.25 -2.44 7.39
CA LEU A 357 -4.17 -2.35 8.85
C LEU A 357 -5.52 -2.72 9.51
N ASN A 358 -5.48 -3.52 10.58
CA ASN A 358 -6.69 -3.91 11.33
C ASN A 358 -7.28 -2.70 12.06
N VAL A 359 -8.51 -2.32 11.71
CA VAL A 359 -9.19 -1.13 12.25
C VAL A 359 -10.01 -1.48 13.48
N GLN A 360 -9.55 -1.02 14.63
CA GLN A 360 -10.13 -1.31 15.95
C GLN A 360 -11.17 -0.29 16.41
N ARG A 361 -10.99 1.00 16.09
CA ARG A 361 -11.98 2.05 16.41
C ARG A 361 -12.17 3.01 15.25
N VAL A 362 -13.35 3.61 15.17
CA VAL A 362 -13.68 4.63 14.18
C VAL A 362 -14.46 5.76 14.82
N GLY A 363 -14.22 6.99 14.36
CA GLY A 363 -14.96 8.16 14.81
C GLY A 363 -15.07 9.21 13.71
N VAL A 364 -16.22 9.88 13.66
CA VAL A 364 -16.45 11.02 12.78
C VAL A 364 -16.59 12.25 13.68
N SER A 365 -15.85 13.30 13.36
CA SER A 365 -15.93 14.60 14.03
C SER A 365 -17.31 15.26 13.89
N SER A 366 -17.63 16.17 14.81
CA SER A 366 -18.93 16.89 14.82
C SER A 366 -19.16 17.74 13.55
N ASP A 367 -18.11 18.36 13.02
CA ASP A 367 -18.11 19.06 11.72
C ASP A 367 -17.92 18.13 10.50
N ARG A 368 -17.78 16.82 10.75
CA ARG A 368 -17.43 15.71 9.82
C ARG A 368 -16.13 15.89 9.05
N ARG A 369 -15.42 17.00 9.25
CA ARG A 369 -14.20 17.35 8.52
C ARG A 369 -13.10 16.32 8.74
N PHE A 370 -13.11 15.67 9.90
CA PHE A 370 -12.19 14.61 10.26
C PHE A 370 -12.89 13.27 10.40
N LEU A 371 -12.39 12.29 9.64
CA LEU A 371 -12.55 10.87 9.91
C LEU A 371 -11.31 10.40 10.69
N VAL A 372 -11.51 9.62 11.73
CA VAL A 372 -10.46 9.12 12.61
C VAL A 372 -10.57 7.61 12.70
N THR A 373 -9.49 6.89 12.43
CA THR A 373 -9.44 5.44 12.62
C THR A 373 -8.22 5.03 13.45
N PHE A 374 -8.41 3.98 14.24
CA PHE A 374 -7.39 3.46 15.14
C PHE A 374 -6.99 2.05 14.75
N HIS A 375 -5.69 1.82 14.61
CA HIS A 375 -5.13 0.58 14.07
C HIS A 375 -4.30 -0.17 15.10
N ALA A 376 -4.31 -1.50 14.99
CA ALA A 376 -3.42 -2.37 15.76
C ALA A 376 -2.45 -3.11 14.83
N ASP A 377 -1.15 -2.82 14.96
CA ASP A 377 -0.12 -3.42 14.12
C ASP A 377 0.18 -4.85 14.60
N TYR A 378 -0.07 -5.83 13.73
CA TYR A 378 0.31 -7.22 13.96
C TYR A 378 1.78 -7.47 13.57
N HIS A 379 2.69 -6.73 14.19
CA HIS A 379 4.12 -7.04 14.14
C HIS A 379 4.44 -8.19 15.11
N SER A 380 4.39 -9.42 14.60
CA SER A 380 5.11 -10.54 15.23
C SER A 380 6.58 -10.49 14.77
N GLU A 381 7.46 -10.05 15.66
CA GLU A 381 8.92 -10.11 15.46
C GLU A 381 9.37 -11.55 15.14
N PHE A 382 10.25 -11.71 14.16
CA PHE A 382 11.34 -12.71 14.15
C PHE A 382 12.24 -12.51 12.91
N LEU A 383 12.77 -11.30 12.74
CA LEU A 383 13.92 -11.01 11.88
C LEU A 383 14.73 -9.87 12.50
N ASP A 384 16.06 -10.01 12.40
CA ASP A 384 17.12 -9.10 12.85
C ASP A 384 17.16 -8.78 14.36
N GLY A 385 18.05 -9.49 15.06
CA GLY A 385 18.32 -9.31 16.49
C GLY A 385 19.12 -8.05 16.84
N VAL A 386 18.61 -6.86 16.54
CA VAL A 386 19.01 -5.59 17.18
C VAL A 386 17.78 -4.70 17.38
N SER A 387 17.65 -4.16 18.60
CA SER A 387 16.59 -3.25 19.08
C SER A 387 15.20 -3.89 19.29
N SER A 388 14.68 -3.69 20.51
CA SER A 388 13.33 -4.07 20.91
C SER A 388 12.29 -3.21 20.20
N THR A 389 11.35 -3.80 19.45
CA THR A 389 10.30 -3.03 18.79
C THR A 389 8.92 -3.20 19.45
N THR A 390 8.38 -2.08 19.90
CA THR A 390 7.04 -1.99 20.49
C THR A 390 5.95 -2.33 19.48
N GLN A 391 4.96 -3.13 19.90
CA GLN A 391 3.63 -3.18 19.27
C GLN A 391 3.13 -1.75 19.00
N GLY A 392 3.21 -1.32 17.75
CA GLY A 392 2.59 -0.09 17.28
C GLY A 392 1.08 -0.23 17.36
N ARG A 393 0.43 0.77 17.93
CA ARG A 393 -0.99 1.00 17.76
C ARG A 393 -1.09 2.44 17.29
N ARG A 394 -1.58 2.63 16.06
CA ARG A 394 -1.43 3.87 15.32
C ARG A 394 -2.78 4.57 15.20
N LEU A 395 -2.78 5.88 15.47
CA LEU A 395 -3.90 6.76 15.18
C LEU A 395 -3.69 7.36 13.80
N GLU A 396 -4.71 7.29 12.95
CA GLU A 396 -4.73 7.89 11.62
C GLU A 396 -5.90 8.87 11.53
N THR A 397 -5.65 10.04 10.95
CA THR A 397 -6.66 11.08 10.76
C THR A 397 -6.66 11.56 9.30
N TRP A 398 -7.85 11.77 8.73
CA TRP A 398 -8.02 12.34 7.39
C TRP A 398 -8.81 13.63 7.48
N ASP A 399 -8.27 14.72 6.92
CA ASP A 399 -9.06 15.90 6.58
C ASP A 399 -9.84 15.59 5.29
N VAL A 400 -11.11 15.29 5.49
CA VAL A 400 -12.07 14.83 4.48
C VAL A 400 -12.27 15.89 3.39
N LEU A 401 -12.23 17.18 3.72
CA LEU A 401 -12.45 18.27 2.76
C LEU A 401 -11.26 18.48 1.81
N THR A 402 -10.04 18.35 2.33
CA THR A 402 -8.82 18.48 1.53
C THR A 402 -8.42 17.18 0.83
N GLY A 403 -9.01 16.05 1.23
CA GLY A 403 -8.62 14.73 0.75
C GLY A 403 -7.19 14.37 1.16
N ARG A 404 -6.71 14.90 2.29
CA ARG A 404 -5.35 14.66 2.79
C ARG A 404 -5.37 13.89 4.10
N HIS A 405 -4.41 13.00 4.24
CA HIS A 405 -3.98 12.51 5.53
C HIS A 405 -3.47 13.69 6.38
N ALA A 406 -3.95 13.80 7.62
CA ALA A 406 -3.73 14.98 8.48
C ALA A 406 -2.68 14.72 9.57
N SER A 407 -2.72 13.56 10.23
CA SER A 407 -1.69 13.14 11.18
C SER A 407 -1.59 11.63 11.33
N SER A 408 -0.36 11.15 11.58
CA SER A 408 -0.01 9.77 11.88
C SER A 408 0.86 9.78 13.13
N ARG A 409 0.55 8.95 14.12
CA ARG A 409 1.45 8.80 15.27
C ARG A 409 1.48 7.39 15.83
N ALA A 410 2.68 6.84 15.94
CA ALA A 410 2.98 5.77 16.88
C ALA A 410 3.17 6.41 18.25
N SER A 411 2.23 6.19 19.17
CA SER A 411 2.35 6.70 20.53
C SER A 411 3.38 5.89 21.32
N GLY A 412 4.30 6.57 22.03
CA GLY A 412 5.32 5.90 22.85
C GLY A 412 4.73 5.02 23.96
N ALA A 413 3.56 5.40 24.47
CA ALA A 413 2.70 4.55 25.30
C ALA A 413 1.70 3.77 24.42
N ARG A 414 1.44 2.50 24.72
CA ARG A 414 0.50 1.67 23.94
C ARG A 414 -0.94 2.17 24.12
N LEU A 415 -1.57 2.73 23.08
CA LEU A 415 -2.96 3.19 23.16
C LEU A 415 -3.92 2.02 23.45
N ALA A 416 -4.86 2.22 24.36
CA ALA A 416 -5.88 1.26 24.74
C ALA A 416 -7.21 1.55 24.04
N CYS A 417 -7.76 2.75 24.22
CA CYS A 417 -9.08 3.14 23.72
C CYS A 417 -9.14 4.63 23.30
N MET A 418 -10.20 5.00 22.57
CA MET A 418 -10.38 6.32 21.95
C MET A 418 -11.87 6.72 21.94
N ARG A 419 -12.17 8.02 22.08
CA ARG A 419 -13.49 8.63 21.80
C ARG A 419 -13.34 10.00 21.14
N VAL A 420 -13.99 10.23 20.00
CA VAL A 420 -14.13 11.57 19.40
C VAL A 420 -15.16 12.39 20.18
N ALA A 421 -14.94 13.71 20.29
CA ALA A 421 -15.80 14.60 21.05
C ALA A 421 -17.17 14.84 20.36
N PRO A 422 -18.28 14.83 21.12
CA PRO A 422 -19.61 15.20 20.61
C PRO A 422 -19.68 16.59 19.96
N THR A 423 -18.86 17.54 20.43
CA THR A 423 -18.74 18.89 19.87
C THR A 423 -17.28 19.30 19.77
N GLY A 424 -16.94 20.07 18.73
CA GLY A 424 -15.58 20.49 18.44
C GLY A 424 -14.71 19.42 17.74
N PRO A 425 -13.46 19.77 17.42
CA PRO A 425 -12.52 18.91 16.68
C PRO A 425 -11.65 18.05 17.62
N TRP A 426 -12.16 17.57 18.75
CA TRP A 426 -11.30 16.93 19.77
C TRP A 426 -11.41 15.41 19.78
N VAL A 427 -10.31 14.75 20.16
CA VAL A 427 -10.26 13.31 20.42
C VAL A 427 -9.65 13.04 21.79
N LEU A 428 -10.29 12.15 22.55
CA LEU A 428 -9.86 11.68 23.87
C LEU A 428 -9.21 10.31 23.70
N LEU A 429 -7.99 10.19 24.22
CA LEU A 429 -7.11 9.03 24.07
C LEU A 429 -6.78 8.47 25.45
N GLY A 430 -6.77 7.15 25.59
CA GLY A 430 -6.45 6.46 26.84
C GLY A 430 -5.48 5.30 26.61
N TYR A 431 -4.46 5.19 27.48
CA TYR A 431 -3.29 4.34 27.28
C TYR A 431 -3.25 3.11 28.22
N LYS A 432 -2.46 2.09 27.85
CA LYS A 432 -2.28 0.85 28.65
C LYS A 432 -1.46 1.06 29.93
N ASP A 433 -0.65 2.12 30.00
CA ASP A 433 0.07 2.55 31.21
C ASP A 433 -0.80 3.36 32.19
N GLY A 434 -2.00 3.76 31.75
CA GLY A 434 -2.95 4.55 32.52
C GLY A 434 -3.08 6.00 32.06
N GLY A 435 -2.21 6.51 31.19
CA GLY A 435 -2.28 7.88 30.68
C GLY A 435 -3.61 8.21 29.98
N VAL A 436 -4.05 9.46 30.09
CA VAL A 436 -5.21 10.00 29.37
C VAL A 436 -4.86 11.37 28.80
N GLU A 437 -5.17 11.63 27.54
CA GLU A 437 -4.93 12.93 26.88
C GLU A 437 -6.05 13.32 25.91
N ILE A 438 -6.18 14.62 25.66
CA ILE A 438 -7.04 15.20 24.62
C ILE A 438 -6.16 15.87 23.56
N ARG A 439 -6.47 15.63 22.30
CA ARG A 439 -5.86 16.31 21.14
C ARG A 439 -6.85 17.12 20.34
N ASP A 440 -6.36 18.13 19.64
CA ASP A 440 -7.09 18.80 18.56
C ASP A 440 -6.78 18.12 17.22
N LEU A 441 -7.83 17.69 16.52
CA LEU A 441 -7.74 17.00 15.23
C LEU A 441 -7.29 17.94 14.10
N ARG A 442 -7.27 19.26 14.31
CA ARG A 442 -6.81 20.25 13.32
C ARG A 442 -5.31 20.50 13.36
N THR A 443 -4.67 20.33 14.52
CA THR A 443 -3.23 20.61 14.71
C THR A 443 -2.41 19.40 15.18
N ASP A 444 -3.04 18.29 15.57
CA ASP A 444 -2.44 17.14 16.31
C ASP A 444 -1.75 17.54 17.65
N GLU A 445 -2.00 18.75 18.14
CA GLU A 445 -1.46 19.20 19.42
C GLU A 445 -2.23 18.61 20.60
N VAL A 446 -1.50 18.32 21.68
CA VAL A 446 -2.09 17.89 22.95
C VAL A 446 -2.69 19.12 23.63
N VAL A 447 -4.01 19.18 23.69
CA VAL A 447 -4.78 20.25 24.35
C VAL A 447 -4.71 20.09 25.87
N SER A 448 -4.72 18.85 26.36
CA SER A 448 -4.67 18.55 27.80
C SER A 448 -4.17 17.14 28.05
N SER A 449 -3.32 16.96 29.05
CA SER A 449 -2.94 15.65 29.61
C SER A 449 -3.41 15.54 31.06
N PHE A 450 -3.83 14.35 31.48
CA PHE A 450 -4.39 14.11 32.81
C PHE A 450 -3.58 13.08 33.59
N ASP A 451 -3.60 13.18 34.92
CA ASP A 451 -2.94 12.23 35.83
C ASP A 451 -3.37 10.79 35.56
N GLY A 452 -2.42 9.96 35.12
CA GLY A 452 -2.69 8.59 34.68
C GLY A 452 -3.38 7.72 35.73
N MET A 453 -4.37 6.94 35.26
CA MET A 453 -5.04 5.88 36.03
C MET A 453 -4.00 4.90 36.63
N PRO A 454 -4.30 4.22 37.75
CA PRO A 454 -3.36 3.31 38.42
C PRO A 454 -3.09 1.98 37.65
N GLY A 455 -3.43 1.94 36.35
CA GLY A 455 -3.30 0.82 35.44
C GLY A 455 -4.03 1.11 34.13
N ARG A 456 -4.04 0.14 33.19
CA ARG A 456 -4.66 0.29 31.85
C ARG A 456 -6.04 0.97 31.91
N VAL A 457 -6.20 2.00 31.08
CA VAL A 457 -7.50 2.58 30.76
C VAL A 457 -8.31 1.58 29.93
N ALA A 458 -9.52 1.27 30.38
CA ALA A 458 -10.41 0.28 29.77
C ALA A 458 -11.57 0.92 28.99
N SER A 459 -12.11 2.05 29.46
CA SER A 459 -13.15 2.82 28.77
C SER A 459 -13.04 4.32 29.06
N LEU A 460 -13.64 5.13 28.18
CA LEU A 460 -13.58 6.59 28.15
C LEU A 460 -14.95 7.15 27.74
N ALA A 461 -15.33 8.32 28.27
CA ALA A 461 -16.46 9.09 27.76
C ALA A 461 -16.29 10.61 27.91
N TRP A 462 -16.98 11.33 27.04
CA TRP A 462 -17.12 12.79 27.05
C TRP A 462 -18.43 13.19 27.72
N SER A 463 -18.44 14.28 28.47
CA SER A 463 -19.69 14.99 28.79
C SER A 463 -20.34 15.57 27.52
N PRO A 464 -21.68 15.70 27.46
CA PRO A 464 -22.36 16.28 26.30
C PRO A 464 -21.87 17.70 25.94
N SER A 465 -21.55 18.49 26.97
CA SER A 465 -20.97 19.83 26.92
C SER A 465 -19.46 19.89 26.60
N CYS A 466 -18.78 18.73 26.58
CA CYS A 466 -17.33 18.61 26.41
C CYS A 466 -16.50 19.45 27.42
N ASP A 467 -17.05 19.80 28.58
CA ASP A 467 -16.36 20.48 29.69
C ASP A 467 -15.67 19.49 30.63
N ARG A 468 -16.13 18.24 30.65
CA ARG A 468 -15.63 17.13 31.49
C ARG A 468 -15.35 15.88 30.67
N VAL A 469 -14.40 15.08 31.14
CA VAL A 469 -14.06 13.75 30.61
C VAL A 469 -13.97 12.72 31.75
N VAL A 470 -14.26 11.46 31.44
CA VAL A 470 -14.18 10.34 32.39
C VAL A 470 -13.37 9.17 31.81
N ALA A 471 -12.62 8.48 32.66
CA ALA A 471 -11.92 7.24 32.33
C ALA A 471 -12.21 6.15 33.38
N GLY A 472 -12.32 4.91 32.91
CA GLY A 472 -12.51 3.71 33.73
C GLY A 472 -11.31 2.75 33.63
N GLY A 473 -10.87 2.21 34.76
CA GLY A 473 -9.71 1.33 34.88
C GLY A 473 -10.05 -0.16 34.91
N VAL A 474 -9.03 -1.00 34.68
CA VAL A 474 -9.16 -2.47 34.76
C VAL A 474 -9.48 -2.98 36.17
N ALA A 475 -9.16 -2.24 37.23
CA ALA A 475 -9.50 -2.60 38.61
C ALA A 475 -10.70 -1.80 39.17
N GLY A 476 -11.58 -1.29 38.29
CA GLY A 476 -12.85 -0.70 38.69
C GLY A 476 -12.81 0.77 39.14
N GLN A 477 -11.64 1.40 39.08
CA GLN A 477 -11.49 2.83 39.36
C GLN A 477 -12.14 3.67 38.26
N ILE A 478 -12.74 4.80 38.65
CA ILE A 478 -13.30 5.80 37.75
C ILE A 478 -12.76 7.17 38.17
N ARG A 479 -12.21 7.91 37.21
CA ARG A 479 -11.79 9.31 37.40
C ARG A 479 -12.50 10.24 36.45
N VAL A 480 -12.89 11.40 36.96
CA VAL A 480 -13.51 12.49 36.19
C VAL A 480 -12.62 13.73 36.29
N TRP A 481 -12.36 14.37 35.16
CA TRP A 481 -11.58 15.61 35.07
C TRP A 481 -12.35 16.71 34.35
N ARG A 482 -12.02 17.97 34.67
CA ARG A 482 -12.41 19.14 33.90
C ARG A 482 -11.43 19.30 32.73
N ARG A 483 -11.94 19.53 31.52
CA ARG A 483 -11.13 19.71 30.32
C ARG A 483 -10.26 20.96 30.37
N ALA A 484 -10.81 22.09 30.83
CA ALA A 484 -10.21 23.41 30.66
C ALA A 484 -8.86 23.62 31.37
N ASP A 485 -8.63 22.90 32.48
CA ASP A 485 -7.48 23.08 33.38
C ASP A 485 -6.85 21.75 33.83
N GLY A 486 -7.29 20.62 33.28
CA GLY A 486 -6.84 19.29 33.69
C GLY A 486 -7.32 18.84 35.08
N ALA A 487 -8.09 19.66 35.81
CA ALA A 487 -8.34 19.43 37.23
C ALA A 487 -9.14 18.14 37.46
N ARG A 488 -8.60 17.24 38.30
CA ARG A 488 -9.29 16.02 38.75
C ARG A 488 -10.47 16.42 39.64
N LEU A 489 -11.68 16.28 39.11
CA LEU A 489 -12.92 16.60 39.82
C LEU A 489 -13.31 15.49 40.79
N ARG A 490 -13.03 14.23 40.43
CA ARG A 490 -13.49 13.08 41.19
C ARG A 490 -12.68 11.81 40.92
N GLU A 491 -12.58 10.97 41.94
CA GLU A 491 -12.08 9.61 41.89
C GLU A 491 -13.01 8.69 42.69
N VAL A 492 -13.40 7.55 42.14
CA VAL A 492 -14.30 6.56 42.77
C VAL A 492 -13.85 5.14 42.41
N ASP A 493 -13.60 4.32 43.42
CA ASP A 493 -13.51 2.88 43.27
C ASP A 493 -14.92 2.28 43.23
N ALA A 494 -15.53 2.26 42.04
CA ALA A 494 -16.95 1.91 41.89
C ALA A 494 -17.23 0.40 42.05
N THR A 495 -16.21 -0.43 41.90
CA THR A 495 -16.25 -1.89 41.98
C THR A 495 -14.81 -2.44 42.03
N SER A 496 -14.62 -3.73 42.33
CA SER A 496 -13.36 -4.45 42.13
C SER A 496 -13.24 -5.10 40.73
N SER A 497 -14.26 -4.95 39.88
CA SER A 497 -14.33 -5.55 38.54
C SER A 497 -14.00 -4.54 37.44
N ARG A 498 -13.37 -5.01 36.35
CA ARG A 498 -13.02 -4.19 35.18
C ARG A 498 -14.22 -3.41 34.64
N VAL A 499 -14.05 -2.11 34.46
CA VAL A 499 -14.98 -1.26 33.70
C VAL A 499 -14.93 -1.66 32.24
N VAL A 500 -16.11 -1.91 31.65
CA VAL A 500 -16.30 -2.36 30.27
C VAL A 500 -16.75 -1.19 29.40
N ASP A 501 -17.73 -0.42 29.90
CA ASP A 501 -18.28 0.73 29.18
C ASP A 501 -18.69 1.87 30.13
N LEU A 502 -18.67 3.10 29.62
CA LEU A 502 -18.96 4.33 30.35
C LEU A 502 -19.78 5.28 29.46
N ALA A 503 -20.86 5.84 29.99
CA ALA A 503 -21.64 6.85 29.29
C ALA A 503 -22.20 7.91 30.26
N PHE A 504 -22.00 9.20 29.93
CA PHE A 504 -22.71 10.29 30.58
C PHE A 504 -24.19 10.29 30.14
N ASP A 505 -25.07 10.72 31.03
CA ASP A 505 -26.45 11.03 30.68
C ASP A 505 -26.54 12.35 29.87
N PRO A 506 -27.65 12.62 29.16
CA PRO A 506 -27.79 13.82 28.33
C PRO A 506 -27.63 15.15 29.09
N ALA A 507 -27.81 15.15 30.42
CA ALA A 507 -27.60 16.31 31.28
C ALA A 507 -26.13 16.47 31.75
N GLY A 508 -25.30 15.43 31.65
CA GLY A 508 -23.93 15.42 32.18
C GLY A 508 -23.82 15.27 33.70
N GLU A 509 -24.92 14.99 34.38
CA GLU A 509 -25.01 14.88 35.85
C GLU A 509 -24.78 13.45 36.37
N ARG A 510 -25.00 12.44 35.51
CA ARG A 510 -24.95 11.01 35.89
C ARG A 510 -24.11 10.21 34.90
N LEU A 511 -23.45 9.19 35.41
CA LEU A 511 -22.64 8.22 34.66
C LEU A 511 -23.27 6.85 34.78
N LEU A 512 -23.47 6.20 33.64
CA LEU A 512 -23.69 4.77 33.53
C LEU A 512 -22.33 4.07 33.49
N VAL A 513 -22.18 3.03 34.30
CA VAL A 513 -20.99 2.21 34.42
C VAL A 513 -21.38 0.75 34.20
N VAL A 514 -20.83 0.13 33.16
CA VAL A 514 -21.00 -1.30 32.86
C VAL A 514 -19.68 -2.01 33.14
N THR A 515 -19.72 -3.17 33.79
CA THR A 515 -18.53 -3.91 34.26
C THR A 515 -18.61 -5.40 33.97
N VAL A 516 -17.45 -6.09 33.99
CA VAL A 516 -17.31 -7.50 33.59
C VAL A 516 -18.15 -8.48 34.42
N ASP A 517 -18.51 -8.11 35.65
CA ASP A 517 -19.46 -8.83 36.51
C ASP A 517 -20.93 -8.80 36.02
N GLY A 518 -21.20 -8.14 34.88
CA GLY A 518 -22.54 -7.99 34.32
C GLY A 518 -23.42 -6.97 35.05
N ALA A 519 -22.84 -6.17 35.95
CA ALA A 519 -23.58 -5.16 36.68
C ALA A 519 -23.57 -3.80 35.96
N ALA A 520 -24.76 -3.21 35.84
CA ALA A 520 -24.94 -1.83 35.41
C ALA A 520 -25.18 -0.94 36.64
N ARG A 521 -24.32 0.06 36.84
CA ARG A 521 -24.36 0.99 37.98
C ARG A 521 -24.56 2.42 37.51
N LEU A 522 -25.27 3.21 38.30
CA LEU A 522 -25.36 4.66 38.16
C LEU A 522 -24.51 5.36 39.21
N LEU A 523 -23.71 6.32 38.76
CA LEU A 523 -22.89 7.18 39.58
C LEU A 523 -23.27 8.64 39.29
N GLY A 524 -23.78 9.38 40.27
CA GLY A 524 -23.91 10.83 40.11
C GLY A 524 -22.52 11.46 40.03
N VAL A 525 -22.28 12.38 39.10
CA VAL A 525 -20.96 12.98 38.83
C VAL A 525 -20.49 13.83 40.01
N GLU A 526 -21.39 14.61 40.61
CA GLU A 526 -21.08 15.48 41.76
C GLU A 526 -21.58 14.91 43.11
N SER A 527 -22.52 13.95 43.09
CA SER A 527 -23.07 13.34 44.32
C SER A 527 -22.09 12.35 44.97
N THR A 528 -21.74 12.57 46.24
CA THR A 528 -20.86 11.68 47.05
C THR A 528 -21.49 10.32 47.40
N SER A 529 -22.75 10.09 47.01
CA SER A 529 -23.43 8.79 47.16
C SER A 529 -22.67 7.64 46.46
N SER A 530 -22.73 6.45 47.04
CA SER A 530 -22.24 5.22 46.42
C SER A 530 -22.98 4.90 45.10
N PRO A 531 -22.38 4.10 44.19
CA PRO A 531 -23.04 3.77 42.93
C PRO A 531 -24.34 2.98 43.16
N LYS A 532 -25.46 3.47 42.60
CA LYS A 532 -26.75 2.74 42.61
C LYS A 532 -26.68 1.62 41.57
N VAL A 533 -26.72 0.36 42.01
CA VAL A 533 -26.87 -0.78 41.10
C VAL A 533 -28.27 -0.74 40.47
N LEU A 534 -28.35 -0.70 39.14
CA LEU A 534 -29.61 -0.80 38.40
C LEU A 534 -29.98 -2.26 38.13
N ARG A 535 -28.98 -3.07 37.72
CA ARG A 535 -29.15 -4.48 37.37
C ARG A 535 -27.85 -5.23 37.59
N THR A 536 -27.96 -6.48 38.01
CA THR A 536 -26.89 -7.48 37.97
C THR A 536 -27.37 -8.62 37.08
N SER A 537 -26.83 -8.74 35.88
CA SER A 537 -27.16 -9.85 34.96
C SER A 537 -25.94 -10.25 34.16
N GLU A 538 -25.59 -11.54 34.19
CA GLU A 538 -24.44 -12.06 33.48
C GLU A 538 -24.44 -11.64 31.99
N GLY A 539 -23.27 -11.26 31.48
CA GLY A 539 -23.07 -10.98 30.06
C GLY A 539 -23.50 -9.59 29.56
N CYS A 540 -23.65 -8.58 30.42
CA CYS A 540 -23.76 -7.18 29.96
C CYS A 540 -22.41 -6.62 29.48
N ASP A 541 -22.36 -6.13 28.24
CA ASP A 541 -21.10 -5.73 27.57
C ASP A 541 -21.08 -4.32 26.96
N ALA A 542 -22.21 -3.64 26.83
CA ALA A 542 -22.29 -2.22 26.43
C ALA A 542 -23.54 -1.55 27.03
N GLY A 543 -23.54 -0.22 27.16
CA GLY A 543 -24.67 0.51 27.71
C GLY A 543 -24.76 1.98 27.29
N ILE A 544 -25.93 2.38 26.80
CA ILE A 544 -26.22 3.77 26.36
C ILE A 544 -27.39 4.38 27.13
N TRP A 545 -27.44 5.70 27.19
CA TRP A 545 -28.61 6.44 27.66
C TRP A 545 -29.61 6.66 26.52
N SER A 546 -30.88 6.73 26.86
CA SER A 546 -31.89 7.32 25.99
C SER A 546 -31.76 8.85 25.96
N ALA A 547 -32.15 9.49 24.85
CA ALA A 547 -31.99 10.94 24.66
C ALA A 547 -32.76 11.80 25.68
N ASP A 548 -33.80 11.25 26.33
CA ASP A 548 -34.56 11.90 27.41
C ASP A 548 -33.93 11.77 28.81
N GLY A 549 -32.85 10.97 28.95
CA GLY A 549 -32.18 10.70 30.22
C GLY A 549 -33.01 9.92 31.25
N GLN A 550 -34.20 9.40 30.89
CA GLN A 550 -35.11 8.67 31.78
C GLN A 550 -34.88 7.17 31.78
N SER A 551 -34.26 6.63 30.72
CA SER A 551 -33.95 5.21 30.60
C SER A 551 -32.53 4.94 30.11
N VAL A 552 -32.01 3.76 30.42
CA VAL A 552 -30.76 3.22 29.86
C VAL A 552 -31.07 1.96 29.06
N ILE A 553 -30.32 1.76 27.99
CA ILE A 553 -30.42 0.58 27.12
C ILE A 553 -29.10 -0.18 27.26
N LEU A 554 -29.20 -1.39 27.77
CA LEU A 554 -28.08 -2.29 28.01
C LEU A 554 -28.09 -3.38 26.94
N ARG A 555 -26.91 -3.73 26.48
CA ARG A 555 -26.70 -4.95 25.71
C ARG A 555 -26.43 -6.10 26.65
N ASN A 556 -27.02 -7.26 26.37
CA ASN A 556 -26.78 -8.50 27.11
C ASN A 556 -26.60 -9.63 26.10
N GLN A 557 -25.45 -10.32 26.11
CA GLN A 557 -25.16 -11.35 25.10
C GLN A 557 -26.10 -12.57 25.12
N LEU A 558 -26.84 -12.80 26.20
CA LEU A 558 -27.83 -13.88 26.32
C LEU A 558 -29.27 -13.41 25.99
N ALA A 559 -29.55 -12.12 26.18
CA ALA A 559 -30.91 -11.55 26.13
C ALA A 559 -31.11 -10.45 25.08
N GLY A 560 -30.10 -10.15 24.25
CA GLY A 560 -30.16 -9.13 23.21
C GLY A 560 -30.09 -7.71 23.78
N LEU A 561 -31.20 -6.97 23.68
CA LEU A 561 -31.33 -5.58 24.14
C LEU A 561 -32.32 -5.46 25.30
N ILE A 562 -31.94 -4.73 26.35
CA ILE A 562 -32.77 -4.51 27.54
C ILE A 562 -32.84 -3.02 27.86
N ARG A 563 -34.05 -2.45 27.91
CA ARG A 563 -34.29 -1.07 28.33
C ARG A 563 -34.76 -1.03 29.78
N LEU A 564 -34.07 -0.26 30.62
CA LEU A 564 -34.38 -0.07 32.04
C LEU A 564 -34.80 1.37 32.32
N ASP A 565 -35.81 1.54 33.16
CA ASP A 565 -36.18 2.81 33.77
C ASP A 565 -35.13 3.23 34.82
N VAL A 566 -34.59 4.44 34.73
CA VAL A 566 -33.51 4.92 35.62
C VAL A 566 -34.00 5.23 37.05
N PRO A 567 -35.15 5.91 37.26
CA PRO A 567 -35.70 6.13 38.59
C PRO A 567 -35.96 4.83 39.36
N SER A 568 -36.71 3.88 38.78
CA SER A 568 -37.16 2.65 39.44
C SER A 568 -36.23 1.44 39.28
N GLY A 569 -35.34 1.44 38.29
CA GLY A 569 -34.55 0.25 37.90
C GLY A 569 -35.36 -0.83 37.18
N ARG A 570 -36.66 -0.59 36.90
CA ARG A 570 -37.54 -1.59 36.31
C ARG A 570 -37.21 -1.83 34.84
N GLU A 571 -37.29 -3.08 34.40
CA GLU A 571 -37.32 -3.41 32.98
C GLU A 571 -38.56 -2.79 32.32
N LEU A 572 -38.34 -2.07 31.23
CA LEU A 572 -39.36 -1.45 30.38
C LEU A 572 -39.60 -2.28 29.12
N ALA A 573 -38.52 -2.80 28.53
CA ALA A 573 -38.55 -3.71 27.39
C ALA A 573 -37.31 -4.63 27.43
N CYS A 574 -37.47 -5.85 26.91
CA CYS A 574 -36.39 -6.81 26.67
C CYS A 574 -36.69 -7.52 25.35
N LEU A 575 -35.69 -7.58 24.46
CA LEU A 575 -35.81 -8.15 23.13
C LEU A 575 -34.75 -9.24 22.93
N THR A 576 -35.15 -10.48 23.21
CA THR A 576 -34.34 -11.69 23.06
C THR A 576 -34.09 -12.03 21.59
N SER A 577 -33.00 -11.50 21.04
CA SER A 577 -32.45 -11.94 19.77
C SER A 577 -31.82 -13.33 19.91
N VAL A 578 -32.42 -14.34 19.28
CA VAL A 578 -31.83 -15.68 19.18
C VAL A 578 -30.63 -15.64 18.23
N GLY A 579 -29.39 -15.67 18.73
CA GLY A 579 -28.20 -15.87 17.88
C GLY A 579 -26.85 -15.36 18.39
N ASP A 580 -26.80 -14.47 19.39
CA ASP A 580 -25.52 -13.89 19.81
C ASP A 580 -24.69 -14.90 20.63
N SER A 581 -23.45 -15.13 20.21
CA SER A 581 -22.80 -16.43 20.41
C SER A 581 -21.37 -16.36 20.95
N GLY A 582 -21.25 -16.52 22.28
CA GLY A 582 -20.05 -17.06 22.93
C GLY A 582 -19.05 -16.02 23.47
N TRP A 583 -19.48 -15.19 24.42
CA TRP A 583 -18.59 -14.36 25.22
C TRP A 583 -17.47 -15.18 25.89
N ASN A 584 -16.28 -14.59 26.00
CA ASN A 584 -15.20 -15.09 26.86
C ASN A 584 -14.69 -13.94 27.74
N PRO A 585 -14.84 -14.01 29.08
CA PRO A 585 -14.39 -12.95 30.00
C PRO A 585 -12.89 -12.64 29.90
N ASP A 586 -12.08 -13.68 29.64
CA ASP A 586 -10.61 -13.66 29.63
C ASP A 586 -10.04 -13.21 28.26
N SER A 587 -10.90 -12.80 27.33
CA SER A 587 -10.49 -12.28 26.03
C SER A 587 -9.77 -10.93 26.17
N GLU A 588 -8.60 -10.78 25.52
CA GLU A 588 -7.93 -9.47 25.39
C GLU A 588 -8.66 -8.51 24.44
N TYR A 589 -9.55 -9.03 23.59
CA TYR A 589 -10.38 -8.24 22.68
C TYR A 589 -11.50 -7.55 23.45
N GLU A 590 -11.70 -6.27 23.12
CA GLU A 590 -12.61 -5.38 23.83
C GLU A 590 -14.09 -5.68 23.52
N PRO A 591 -15.03 -5.24 24.38
CA PRO A 591 -16.46 -5.37 24.11
C PRO A 591 -16.87 -4.76 22.77
N THR A 592 -17.91 -5.34 22.17
CA THR A 592 -18.66 -4.80 21.04
C THR A 592 -19.35 -3.49 21.40
N HIS A 593 -19.22 -2.46 20.56
CA HIS A 593 -19.80 -1.13 20.81
C HIS A 593 -21.29 -1.04 20.44
N MET A 594 -21.94 -0.07 21.08
CA MET A 594 -23.30 0.37 20.80
C MET A 594 -23.35 1.89 20.86
N VAL A 595 -24.03 2.53 19.91
CA VAL A 595 -24.12 3.99 19.82
C VAL A 595 -25.55 4.43 19.46
N LEU A 596 -26.01 5.49 20.13
CA LEU A 596 -27.26 6.18 19.80
C LEU A 596 -27.01 7.19 18.68
N SER A 597 -27.97 7.37 17.79
CA SER A 597 -27.97 8.44 16.79
C SER A 597 -28.09 9.84 17.45
N PRO A 598 -27.63 10.92 16.79
CA PRO A 598 -27.72 12.27 17.33
C PRO A 598 -29.15 12.76 17.62
N ASP A 599 -30.14 12.25 16.89
CA ASP A 599 -31.58 12.53 17.08
C ASP A 599 -32.24 11.63 18.15
N GLY A 600 -31.53 10.62 18.65
CA GLY A 600 -32.03 9.66 19.63
C GLY A 600 -32.99 8.60 19.09
N ALA A 601 -33.28 8.56 17.79
CA ALA A 601 -34.26 7.66 17.19
C ALA A 601 -33.74 6.24 16.92
N TRP A 602 -32.42 6.09 16.72
CA TRP A 602 -31.80 4.86 16.24
C TRP A 602 -30.63 4.41 17.11
N ILE A 603 -30.49 3.09 17.26
CA ILE A 603 -29.36 2.44 17.93
C ILE A 603 -28.60 1.62 16.90
N ALA A 604 -27.31 1.91 16.72
CA ALA A 604 -26.41 1.03 15.99
C ALA A 604 -25.59 0.17 16.95
N SER A 605 -25.37 -1.08 16.58
CA SER A 605 -24.64 -2.07 17.38
C SER A 605 -23.85 -3.00 16.48
N VAL A 606 -22.67 -3.44 16.94
CA VAL A 606 -21.80 -4.35 16.17
C VAL A 606 -21.85 -5.78 16.71
N ALA A 607 -21.75 -6.77 15.82
CA ALA A 607 -21.84 -8.18 16.17
C ALA A 607 -20.68 -9.02 15.59
N TRP A 608 -20.38 -10.13 16.28
CA TRP A 608 -19.34 -11.09 15.88
C TRP A 608 -19.72 -11.91 14.64
N ASP A 609 -20.97 -11.83 14.19
CA ASP A 609 -21.48 -12.46 12.96
C ASP A 609 -21.14 -11.66 11.69
N ARG A 610 -20.30 -10.61 11.81
CA ARG A 610 -19.87 -9.69 10.75
C ARG A 610 -20.92 -8.64 10.34
N THR A 611 -21.99 -8.47 11.13
CA THR A 611 -23.06 -7.49 10.85
C THR A 611 -23.00 -6.25 11.73
N VAL A 612 -23.53 -5.14 11.20
CA VAL A 612 -23.96 -3.97 11.99
C VAL A 612 -25.48 -3.99 12.04
N ARG A 613 -26.04 -3.96 13.24
CA ARG A 613 -27.50 -4.04 13.48
C ARG A 613 -28.04 -2.69 13.93
N VAL A 614 -29.01 -2.17 13.18
CA VAL A 614 -29.69 -0.90 13.44
C VAL A 614 -31.10 -1.18 13.99
N HIS A 615 -31.36 -0.68 15.19
CA HIS A 615 -32.62 -0.86 15.92
C HIS A 615 -33.31 0.48 16.13
N ASP A 616 -34.63 0.46 16.17
CA ASP A 616 -35.46 1.57 16.65
C ASP A 616 -35.23 1.77 18.16
N ALA A 617 -34.90 2.98 18.61
CA ALA A 617 -34.56 3.24 20.00
C ALA A 617 -35.77 3.22 20.95
N ALA A 618 -36.98 3.41 20.43
CA ALA A 618 -38.21 3.38 21.22
C ALA A 618 -38.68 1.94 21.44
N THR A 619 -38.69 1.10 20.40
CA THR A 619 -39.22 -0.27 20.42
C THR A 619 -38.17 -1.37 20.61
N LEU A 620 -36.88 -1.06 20.42
CA LEU A 620 -35.76 -2.01 20.31
C LEU A 620 -35.84 -2.97 19.11
N GLU A 621 -36.80 -2.77 18.18
CA GLU A 621 -36.94 -3.64 17.01
C GLU A 621 -35.78 -3.44 16.03
N LEU A 622 -35.16 -4.54 15.61
CA LEU A 622 -34.21 -4.58 14.50
C LEU A 622 -34.90 -4.12 13.21
N LYS A 623 -34.45 -3.02 12.62
CA LYS A 623 -34.95 -2.53 11.32
C LYS A 623 -34.03 -2.88 10.17
N GLN A 624 -32.71 -2.87 10.39
CA GLN A 624 -31.72 -3.21 9.37
C GLN A 624 -30.58 -4.05 9.97
N ALA A 625 -30.15 -5.06 9.21
CA ALA A 625 -28.93 -5.81 9.47
C ALA A 625 -27.98 -5.58 8.27
N LEU A 626 -27.02 -4.69 8.46
CA LEU A 626 -26.06 -4.29 7.43
C LEU A 626 -25.03 -5.42 7.28
N GLN A 627 -25.10 -6.10 6.13
CA GLN A 627 -24.21 -7.21 5.77
C GLN A 627 -23.19 -6.73 4.75
N GLY A 628 -21.94 -7.19 4.89
CA GLY A 628 -20.90 -6.96 3.89
C GLY A 628 -19.48 -7.11 4.42
N HIS A 629 -19.25 -6.82 5.70
CA HIS A 629 -17.94 -7.05 6.33
C HIS A 629 -17.55 -8.53 6.26
N ASP A 630 -16.27 -8.78 5.99
CA ASP A 630 -15.77 -10.15 5.79
C ASP A 630 -15.23 -10.79 7.07
N ASP A 631 -15.09 -10.00 8.15
CA ASP A 631 -14.63 -10.41 9.49
C ASP A 631 -15.31 -9.54 10.56
N MET A 632 -15.10 -9.86 11.84
CA MET A 632 -15.75 -9.23 12.99
C MET A 632 -15.68 -7.70 12.97
N VAL A 633 -16.85 -7.06 13.06
CA VAL A 633 -16.97 -5.61 13.17
C VAL A 633 -16.61 -5.20 14.61
N GLN A 634 -15.67 -4.27 14.73
CA GLN A 634 -15.05 -3.86 16.00
C GLN A 634 -15.74 -2.65 16.63
N ASP A 635 -16.17 -1.70 15.80
CA ASP A 635 -16.70 -0.41 16.24
C ASP A 635 -17.64 0.19 15.18
N VAL A 636 -18.48 1.13 15.62
CA VAL A 636 -19.43 1.85 14.76
C VAL A 636 -19.71 3.25 15.31
N ALA A 637 -19.73 4.24 14.43
CA ALA A 637 -20.02 5.64 14.75
C ALA A 637 -21.12 6.20 13.85
N TRP A 638 -21.96 7.09 14.40
CA TRP A 638 -22.87 7.90 13.61
C TRP A 638 -22.17 9.15 13.07
N THR A 639 -22.55 9.56 11.87
CA THR A 639 -22.32 10.94 11.39
C THR A 639 -23.19 11.94 12.16
N SER A 640 -22.79 13.21 12.21
CA SER A 640 -23.42 14.22 13.08
C SER A 640 -24.84 14.65 12.69
N ASP A 641 -25.35 14.29 11.49
CA ASP A 641 -26.79 14.42 11.16
C ASP A 641 -27.59 13.12 11.38
N GLY A 642 -26.95 12.03 11.83
CA GLY A 642 -27.60 10.73 11.95
C GLY A 642 -28.00 10.08 10.62
N THR A 643 -27.60 10.62 9.46
CA THR A 643 -28.01 10.04 8.16
C THR A 643 -27.17 8.84 7.76
N GLN A 644 -25.90 8.79 8.19
CA GLN A 644 -24.95 7.73 7.84
C GLN A 644 -24.27 7.12 9.06
N LEU A 645 -23.91 5.85 8.90
CA LEU A 645 -23.10 5.07 9.83
C LEU A 645 -21.73 4.82 9.24
N VAL A 646 -20.69 4.83 10.07
CA VAL A 646 -19.34 4.39 9.70
C VAL A 646 -18.94 3.24 10.62
N SER A 647 -18.61 2.08 10.07
CA SER A 647 -18.18 0.90 10.83
C SER A 647 -16.78 0.45 10.45
N CYS A 648 -16.07 -0.18 11.37
CA CYS A 648 -14.73 -0.70 11.11
C CYS A 648 -14.58 -2.16 11.56
N SER A 649 -13.74 -2.93 10.87
CA SER A 649 -13.63 -4.38 11.06
C SER A 649 -12.18 -4.88 11.06
N VAL A 650 -12.00 -6.07 11.64
CA VAL A 650 -10.79 -6.91 11.50
C VAL A 650 -10.46 -7.18 10.03
N ASP A 651 -11.43 -7.07 9.11
CA ASP A 651 -11.23 -7.24 7.68
C ASP A 651 -10.33 -6.16 7.01
N GLY A 652 -9.92 -5.14 7.78
CA GLY A 652 -9.05 -4.04 7.36
C GLY A 652 -9.78 -2.91 6.63
N THR A 653 -11.11 -2.92 6.63
CA THR A 653 -11.93 -1.91 5.96
C THR A 653 -12.71 -1.06 6.96
N THR A 654 -12.90 0.21 6.60
CA THR A 654 -13.90 1.09 7.20
C THR A 654 -15.00 1.32 6.17
N ARG A 655 -16.27 1.03 6.52
CA ARG A 655 -17.41 1.12 5.59
C ARG A 655 -18.37 2.21 6.01
N ILE A 656 -18.89 2.92 5.01
CA ILE A 656 -19.86 4.00 5.15
C ILE A 656 -21.20 3.48 4.63
N TRP A 657 -22.23 3.58 5.46
CA TRP A 657 -23.57 3.06 5.19
C TRP A 657 -24.60 4.17 5.26
N GLU A 658 -25.59 4.13 4.37
CA GLU A 658 -26.84 4.88 4.56
C GLU A 658 -27.80 4.04 5.41
N HIS A 659 -28.11 4.49 6.64
CA HIS A 659 -28.83 3.67 7.61
C HIS A 659 -30.27 3.31 7.16
N ALA A 660 -30.91 4.20 6.39
CA ALA A 660 -32.30 4.04 5.98
C ALA A 660 -32.48 2.98 4.88
N SER A 661 -31.63 3.00 3.85
CA SER A 661 -31.63 2.01 2.77
C SER A 661 -30.89 0.73 3.14
N GLY A 662 -29.96 0.80 4.10
CA GLY A 662 -29.03 -0.27 4.45
C GLY A 662 -27.89 -0.46 3.45
N ALA A 663 -27.75 0.43 2.46
CA ALA A 663 -26.74 0.32 1.43
C ALA A 663 -25.35 0.74 1.92
N GLU A 664 -24.32 -0.05 1.55
CA GLU A 664 -22.92 0.38 1.60
C GLU A 664 -22.73 1.46 0.53
N VAL A 665 -22.56 2.72 0.95
CA VAL A 665 -22.34 3.83 0.02
C VAL A 665 -20.86 4.00 -0.33
N GLY A 666 -19.95 3.58 0.56
CA GLY A 666 -18.52 3.58 0.26
C GLY A 666 -17.66 2.82 1.26
N ARG A 667 -16.40 2.59 0.87
CA ARG A 667 -15.43 1.75 1.56
C ARG A 667 -14.05 2.38 1.55
N LEU A 668 -13.46 2.56 2.72
CA LEU A 668 -12.10 3.04 2.93
C LEU A 668 -11.17 1.86 3.28
N HIS A 669 -10.04 1.83 2.58
CA HIS A 669 -8.91 0.94 2.75
C HIS A 669 -7.72 1.76 3.28
N VAL A 670 -7.05 1.26 4.32
CA VAL A 670 -5.88 1.91 4.94
C VAL A 670 -4.74 0.91 4.99
N PHE A 671 -3.60 1.25 4.40
CA PHE A 671 -2.52 0.33 4.11
C PHE A 671 -1.34 0.43 5.09
N ASP A 672 -0.53 -0.63 5.21
CA ASP A 672 0.65 -0.66 6.07
C ASP A 672 1.72 0.36 5.60
N PRO A 673 2.21 1.28 6.47
CA PRO A 673 3.24 2.27 6.12
C PRO A 673 4.62 1.69 5.78
N VAL A 674 4.86 0.39 5.93
CA VAL A 674 6.02 -0.27 5.32
C VAL A 674 5.95 -0.20 3.79
N LEU A 675 4.74 -0.27 3.19
CA LEU A 675 4.54 -0.11 1.74
C LEU A 675 4.90 1.30 1.26
N ALA A 676 4.54 2.32 2.04
CA ALA A 676 4.92 3.71 1.78
C ALA A 676 6.45 3.88 1.75
N ARG A 677 7.15 3.27 2.71
CA ARG A 677 8.62 3.32 2.81
C ARG A 677 9.34 2.60 1.67
N THR A 678 8.81 1.51 1.13
CA THR A 678 9.36 0.84 -0.06
C THR A 678 9.13 1.59 -1.37
N HIS A 679 8.23 2.58 -1.39
CA HIS A 679 7.88 3.35 -2.58
C HIS A 679 8.14 4.87 -2.44
N GLY A 680 8.88 5.31 -1.40
CA GLY A 680 9.26 6.72 -1.20
C GLY A 680 8.11 7.66 -0.81
N VAL A 681 6.94 7.15 -0.41
CA VAL A 681 5.72 7.94 -0.18
C VAL A 681 5.57 8.36 1.29
N GLY A 682 6.56 9.10 1.80
CA GLY A 682 6.50 9.71 3.13
C GLY A 682 6.39 8.72 4.31
N HIS A 683 5.80 9.17 5.42
CA HIS A 683 5.73 8.42 6.68
C HIS A 683 4.33 7.93 7.06
N HIS A 684 3.27 8.36 6.37
CA HIS A 684 1.89 8.01 6.68
C HIS A 684 1.44 6.68 6.05
N ALA A 685 0.23 6.21 6.39
CA ALA A 685 -0.37 5.03 5.78
C ALA A 685 -0.95 5.42 4.42
N PRO A 686 -0.64 4.70 3.33
CA PRO A 686 -1.38 4.88 2.08
C PRO A 686 -2.86 4.56 2.32
N TRP A 687 -3.76 5.19 1.58
CA TRP A 687 -5.20 4.95 1.73
C TRP A 687 -5.93 5.08 0.40
N LEU A 688 -7.08 4.42 0.31
CA LEU A 688 -7.89 4.33 -0.90
C LEU A 688 -9.37 4.22 -0.50
N VAL A 689 -10.21 5.14 -0.97
CA VAL A 689 -11.67 5.05 -0.82
C VAL A 689 -12.31 4.62 -2.14
N SER A 690 -13.38 3.84 -2.07
CA SER A 690 -14.22 3.48 -3.21
C SER A 690 -15.72 3.56 -2.91
N ASP A 691 -16.55 3.58 -3.96
CA ASP A 691 -18.01 3.53 -3.86
C ASP A 691 -18.63 2.35 -4.64
N ALA A 692 -19.94 2.13 -4.47
CA ALA A 692 -20.66 1.05 -5.14
C ALA A 692 -20.77 1.21 -6.67
N ALA A 693 -20.53 2.40 -7.22
CA ALA A 693 -20.43 2.64 -8.66
C ALA A 693 -19.02 2.34 -9.21
N GLY A 694 -18.08 1.93 -8.34
CA GLY A 694 -16.70 1.65 -8.70
C GLY A 694 -15.85 2.90 -8.86
N ARG A 695 -16.24 4.06 -8.30
CA ARG A 695 -15.37 5.24 -8.24
C ARG A 695 -14.29 5.06 -7.17
N VAL A 696 -13.17 5.75 -7.32
CA VAL A 696 -12.04 5.71 -6.39
C VAL A 696 -11.43 7.09 -6.12
N ASP A 697 -10.80 7.25 -4.96
CA ASP A 697 -9.85 8.35 -4.67
C ASP A 697 -8.87 7.93 -3.55
N GLY A 698 -7.71 8.56 -3.45
CA GLY A 698 -6.67 8.21 -2.48
C GLY A 698 -5.25 8.58 -2.90
N ASP A 699 -4.28 8.05 -2.15
CA ASP A 699 -2.85 8.39 -2.30
C ASP A 699 -2.13 7.49 -3.31
N VAL A 700 -1.77 8.09 -4.45
CA VAL A 700 -0.79 7.56 -5.43
C VAL A 700 0.62 7.37 -4.79
N PRO A 701 1.66 6.76 -5.41
CA PRO A 701 1.76 5.46 -6.11
C PRO A 701 1.76 4.24 -5.17
N ALA A 702 2.00 4.40 -3.86
CA ALA A 702 2.27 3.27 -2.95
C ALA A 702 1.15 2.21 -2.86
N GLY A 703 -0.08 2.56 -3.23
CA GLY A 703 -1.22 1.64 -3.27
C GLY A 703 -1.35 0.80 -4.54
N PHE A 704 -0.61 1.09 -5.62
CA PHE A 704 -0.81 0.48 -6.94
C PHE A 704 -0.54 -1.03 -6.96
N ASN A 705 0.56 -1.50 -6.37
CA ASN A 705 0.80 -2.93 -6.18
C ASN A 705 -0.11 -3.57 -5.12
N ALA A 706 -0.71 -2.77 -4.24
CA ALA A 706 -1.53 -3.22 -3.11
C ALA A 706 -3.04 -3.30 -3.41
N ALA A 707 -3.48 -2.96 -4.62
CA ALA A 707 -4.88 -3.07 -5.06
C ALA A 707 -5.00 -3.25 -6.58
N GLY A 708 -6.18 -3.62 -7.05
CA GLY A 708 -6.48 -3.85 -8.46
C GLY A 708 -7.98 -4.00 -8.71
N TRP A 709 -8.34 -4.21 -9.96
CA TRP A 709 -9.71 -4.35 -10.43
C TRP A 709 -9.99 -5.78 -10.86
N VAL A 710 -11.00 -6.41 -10.27
CA VAL A 710 -11.58 -7.67 -10.79
C VAL A 710 -12.54 -7.32 -11.91
N ALA A 711 -12.25 -7.81 -13.11
CA ALA A 711 -13.09 -7.70 -14.30
C ALA A 711 -13.18 -9.08 -14.97
N GLY A 712 -14.38 -9.67 -14.95
CA GLY A 712 -14.60 -11.04 -15.43
C GLY A 712 -13.83 -12.09 -14.60
N GLN A 713 -13.00 -12.89 -15.27
CA GLN A 713 -12.14 -13.90 -14.64
C GLN A 713 -10.76 -13.34 -14.22
N GLY A 714 -10.40 -12.13 -14.65
CA GLY A 714 -9.05 -11.59 -14.49
C GLY A 714 -8.97 -10.41 -13.53
N VAL A 715 -7.77 -10.19 -12.98
CA VAL A 715 -7.41 -8.94 -12.32
C VAL A 715 -6.64 -8.05 -13.31
N LEU A 716 -6.93 -6.75 -13.23
CA LEU A 716 -6.16 -5.64 -13.77
C LEU A 716 -5.49 -4.90 -12.61
N PRO A 717 -4.29 -4.35 -12.76
CA PRO A 717 -3.68 -3.54 -11.71
C PRO A 717 -4.42 -2.19 -11.59
N LEU A 718 -4.27 -1.48 -10.46
CA LEU A 718 -5.14 -0.35 -10.10
C LEU A 718 -5.05 0.83 -11.11
N GLU A 719 -3.85 1.10 -11.61
CA GLU A 719 -3.50 2.13 -12.61
C GLU A 719 -4.33 1.97 -13.89
N ALA A 720 -4.58 0.72 -14.31
CA ALA A 720 -5.19 0.40 -15.60
C ALA A 720 -6.59 1.02 -15.81
N LEU A 721 -7.31 1.31 -14.73
CA LEU A 721 -8.61 1.98 -14.76
C LEU A 721 -8.67 3.24 -13.86
N TRP A 722 -7.55 3.63 -13.25
CA TRP A 722 -7.47 4.72 -12.28
C TRP A 722 -8.10 6.03 -12.79
N GLU A 723 -7.62 6.58 -13.90
CA GLU A 723 -8.11 7.86 -14.47
C GLU A 723 -9.56 7.82 -14.98
N ARG A 724 -10.07 6.62 -15.32
CA ARG A 724 -11.47 6.43 -15.71
C ARG A 724 -12.40 6.47 -14.49
N HIS A 725 -11.96 5.89 -13.37
CA HIS A 725 -12.77 5.69 -12.17
C HIS A 725 -12.49 6.72 -11.05
N ARG A 726 -11.44 7.53 -11.16
CA ARG A 726 -11.09 8.52 -10.14
C ARG A 726 -12.07 9.68 -10.06
N GLU A 727 -12.57 9.97 -8.85
CA GLU A 727 -13.35 11.17 -8.51
C GLU A 727 -12.69 11.89 -7.31
N PRO A 728 -11.87 12.94 -7.54
CA PRO A 728 -11.21 13.67 -6.46
C PRO A 728 -12.21 14.23 -5.44
N GLY A 729 -11.97 13.99 -4.15
CA GLY A 729 -12.89 14.37 -3.08
C GLY A 729 -14.03 13.37 -2.81
N LEU A 730 -13.91 12.13 -3.31
CA LEU A 730 -14.92 11.09 -3.12
C LEU A 730 -15.29 10.87 -1.64
N LEU A 731 -14.32 10.91 -0.72
CA LEU A 731 -14.58 10.75 0.72
C LEU A 731 -15.48 11.88 1.29
N ALA A 732 -15.31 13.14 0.85
CA ALA A 732 -16.17 14.26 1.24
C ALA A 732 -17.59 14.08 0.72
N ARG A 733 -17.72 13.69 -0.55
CA ARG A 733 -19.02 13.36 -1.16
C ARG A 733 -19.71 12.23 -0.40
N LEU A 734 -18.99 11.17 -0.07
CA LEU A 734 -19.50 10.01 0.66
C LEU A 734 -19.99 10.38 2.07
N LEU A 735 -19.32 11.31 2.77
CA LEU A 735 -19.72 11.82 4.09
C LEU A 735 -20.67 13.05 4.02
N ARG A 736 -21.19 13.37 2.82
CA ARG A 736 -22.14 14.47 2.54
C ARG A 736 -21.64 15.86 2.92
N LEU A 737 -20.36 16.14 2.64
CA LEU A 737 -19.72 17.45 2.85
C LEU A 737 -19.59 18.25 1.55
N GLY A 738 -19.93 19.54 1.61
CA GLY A 738 -19.72 20.51 0.52
C GLY A 738 -20.82 20.54 -0.54
N VAL A 739 -20.59 21.34 -1.60
CA VAL A 739 -21.49 21.39 -2.76
C VAL A 739 -21.31 20.12 -3.57
N VAL A 740 -22.31 19.24 -3.55
CA VAL A 740 -22.32 18.01 -4.33
C VAL A 740 -22.49 18.36 -5.81
N THR A 741 -21.38 18.46 -6.55
CA THR A 741 -21.41 18.39 -8.01
C THR A 741 -22.00 17.05 -8.45
N GLU A 742 -22.74 17.04 -9.56
CA GLU A 742 -23.30 15.81 -10.08
C GLU A 742 -22.21 14.75 -10.33
N PRO A 743 -22.47 13.47 -10.03
CA PRO A 743 -21.49 12.41 -10.18
C PRO A 743 -20.99 12.33 -11.63
N ARG A 744 -19.68 12.17 -11.83
CA ARG A 744 -19.16 11.87 -13.17
C ARG A 744 -19.72 10.51 -13.59
N ALA A 745 -20.55 10.49 -14.64
CA ALA A 745 -21.13 9.26 -15.14
C ALA A 745 -20.03 8.34 -15.67
N ILE A 746 -19.72 7.26 -14.94
CA ILE A 746 -18.98 6.13 -15.48
C ILE A 746 -19.93 5.41 -16.44
N GLY A 747 -19.59 5.40 -17.74
CA GLY A 747 -20.43 4.76 -18.74
C GLY A 747 -20.64 3.28 -18.44
N ALA A 748 -21.91 2.84 -18.42
CA ALA A 748 -22.37 1.51 -18.04
C ALA A 748 -22.05 0.39 -19.06
N GLY A 749 -20.97 0.55 -19.83
CA GLY A 749 -20.47 -0.46 -20.75
C GLY A 749 -19.55 -1.45 -20.05
N ALA A 750 -19.67 -2.73 -20.44
CA ALA A 750 -18.72 -3.79 -20.09
C ALA A 750 -17.29 -3.28 -20.27
N THR A 751 -16.45 -3.43 -19.24
CA THR A 751 -15.04 -3.04 -19.36
C THR A 751 -14.31 -4.17 -20.08
N PRO A 752 -13.70 -3.91 -21.26
CA PRO A 752 -12.99 -4.94 -22.00
C PRO A 752 -11.88 -5.53 -21.13
N VAL A 753 -11.81 -6.87 -21.06
CA VAL A 753 -10.74 -7.56 -20.35
C VAL A 753 -9.66 -7.95 -21.36
N PRO A 754 -8.41 -7.48 -21.21
CA PRO A 754 -7.32 -7.81 -22.11
C PRO A 754 -6.99 -9.31 -21.96
N PRO A 755 -6.49 -9.94 -23.04
CA PRO A 755 -6.24 -11.37 -23.06
C PRO A 755 -5.23 -11.77 -21.97
N TRP A 756 -5.34 -13.01 -21.52
CA TRP A 756 -4.28 -13.63 -20.73
C TRP A 756 -3.06 -13.85 -21.62
N VAL A 757 -1.86 -13.73 -21.04
CA VAL A 757 -0.58 -13.83 -21.77
C VAL A 757 0.30 -14.87 -21.10
N VAL A 758 0.72 -15.87 -21.86
CA VAL A 758 1.81 -16.78 -21.51
C VAL A 758 2.96 -16.52 -22.48
N VAL A 759 4.18 -16.46 -21.95
CA VAL A 759 5.39 -16.22 -22.73
C VAL A 759 6.30 -17.41 -22.49
N HIS A 760 6.76 -18.04 -23.57
CA HIS A 760 7.72 -19.14 -23.52
C HIS A 760 9.09 -18.59 -23.95
N PRO A 761 10.17 -18.88 -23.20
CA PRO A 761 11.51 -18.50 -23.62
C PRO A 761 11.85 -19.15 -24.98
N PRO A 762 12.72 -18.52 -25.79
CA PRO A 762 13.25 -19.17 -27.00
C PRO A 762 13.95 -20.50 -26.67
N ASP A 763 13.80 -21.49 -27.55
CA ASP A 763 14.55 -22.74 -27.47
C ASP A 763 16.07 -22.49 -27.50
N ALA A 764 16.85 -23.40 -26.90
CA ALA A 764 18.32 -23.27 -26.84
C ALA A 764 18.96 -23.10 -28.23
N GLY A 765 19.53 -21.93 -28.49
CA GLY A 765 20.12 -21.55 -29.78
C GLY A 765 19.17 -20.85 -30.77
N SER A 766 17.92 -20.59 -30.38
CA SER A 766 16.92 -19.85 -31.13
C SER A 766 16.75 -18.42 -30.58
N ASN A 767 16.28 -17.50 -31.42
CA ASN A 767 15.79 -16.17 -31.04
C ASN A 767 14.27 -16.02 -31.21
N THR A 768 13.57 -17.10 -31.55
CA THR A 768 12.10 -17.08 -31.72
C THR A 768 11.40 -17.29 -30.40
N LEU A 769 10.69 -16.26 -29.93
CA LEU A 769 9.81 -16.26 -28.77
C LEU A 769 8.43 -16.81 -29.15
N ALA A 770 7.84 -17.67 -28.32
CA ALA A 770 6.44 -18.08 -28.47
C ALA A 770 5.55 -17.40 -27.41
N ILE A 771 4.44 -16.80 -27.84
CA ILE A 771 3.47 -16.10 -26.98
C ILE A 771 2.10 -16.76 -27.16
N GLU A 772 1.52 -17.31 -26.11
CA GLU A 772 0.14 -17.80 -26.11
C GLU A 772 -0.81 -16.75 -25.50
N LEU A 773 -1.96 -16.56 -26.13
CA LEU A 773 -2.95 -15.54 -25.81
C LEU A 773 -4.33 -16.15 -25.66
N GLU A 774 -5.01 -15.89 -24.55
CA GLU A 774 -6.33 -16.44 -24.26
C GLU A 774 -7.34 -15.30 -24.01
N ASN A 775 -8.41 -15.26 -24.81
CA ASN A 775 -9.37 -14.16 -24.80
C ASN A 775 -10.30 -14.23 -23.58
N GLN A 776 -10.29 -13.19 -22.76
CA GLN A 776 -11.07 -13.08 -21.52
C GLN A 776 -12.41 -12.31 -21.70
N GLY A 777 -12.89 -12.17 -22.93
CA GLY A 777 -14.15 -11.52 -23.29
C GLY A 777 -14.02 -10.11 -23.86
N GLY A 778 -12.87 -9.44 -23.67
CA GLY A 778 -12.56 -8.13 -24.29
C GLY A 778 -12.01 -8.21 -25.72
N GLY A 779 -11.80 -9.42 -26.24
CA GLY A 779 -11.09 -9.64 -27.50
C GLY A 779 -9.58 -9.50 -27.36
N ILE A 780 -8.84 -10.10 -28.29
CA ILE A 780 -7.39 -9.95 -28.42
C ILE A 780 -7.14 -8.70 -29.26
N GLY A 781 -6.41 -7.72 -28.71
CA GLY A 781 -5.96 -6.50 -29.36
C GLY A 781 -4.52 -6.61 -29.89
N PRO A 782 -3.81 -5.49 -30.12
CA PRO A 782 -2.39 -5.51 -30.47
C PRO A 782 -1.53 -6.09 -29.34
N VAL A 783 -0.35 -6.61 -29.69
CA VAL A 783 0.57 -7.24 -28.72
C VAL A 783 1.97 -6.65 -28.85
N SER A 784 2.37 -5.85 -27.88
CA SER A 784 3.70 -5.26 -27.80
C SER A 784 4.70 -6.24 -27.15
N VAL A 785 5.93 -6.27 -27.65
CA VAL A 785 7.04 -7.05 -27.10
C VAL A 785 8.21 -6.12 -26.80
N GLN A 786 8.66 -6.15 -25.55
CA GLN A 786 9.86 -5.48 -25.06
C GLN A 786 10.97 -6.52 -24.81
N LEU A 787 12.20 -6.17 -25.15
CA LEU A 787 13.44 -6.90 -24.88
C LEU A 787 14.37 -5.96 -24.09
N ASN A 788 14.89 -6.39 -22.95
CA ASN A 788 15.80 -5.60 -22.11
C ASN A 788 15.30 -4.17 -21.82
N GLY A 789 14.01 -4.04 -21.46
CA GLY A 789 13.33 -2.77 -21.17
C GLY A 789 12.81 -1.99 -22.39
N ARG A 790 13.18 -2.38 -23.62
CA ARG A 790 12.88 -1.63 -24.85
C ARG A 790 11.94 -2.38 -25.79
N GLU A 791 10.91 -1.70 -26.29
CA GLU A 791 9.96 -2.21 -27.30
C GLU A 791 10.68 -2.52 -28.62
N VAL A 792 10.59 -3.77 -29.05
CA VAL A 792 11.15 -4.28 -30.31
C VAL A 792 10.08 -4.57 -31.34
N VAL A 793 8.85 -4.86 -30.89
CA VAL A 793 7.68 -5.08 -31.74
C VAL A 793 6.48 -4.38 -31.11
N ALA A 794 5.93 -3.38 -31.78
CA ALA A 794 4.77 -2.64 -31.29
C ALA A 794 3.44 -3.41 -31.41
N ASP A 795 3.33 -4.30 -32.41
CA ASP A 795 2.19 -5.20 -32.59
C ASP A 795 2.60 -6.49 -33.30
N ALA A 796 2.81 -7.56 -32.52
CA ALA A 796 3.23 -8.88 -32.97
C ALA A 796 2.13 -9.66 -33.74
N ARG A 797 0.86 -9.20 -33.70
CA ARG A 797 -0.24 -9.82 -34.47
C ARG A 797 -0.32 -9.27 -35.89
N GLY A 798 0.08 -8.02 -36.08
CA GLY A 798 -0.02 -7.34 -37.36
C GLY A 798 -1.46 -6.96 -37.75
N PRO A 799 -1.63 -6.32 -38.92
CA PRO A 799 -2.85 -5.55 -39.22
C PRO A 799 -4.08 -6.36 -39.65
N THR A 800 -3.98 -7.69 -39.78
CA THR A 800 -4.97 -8.54 -40.47
C THR A 800 -5.67 -9.59 -39.59
N VAL A 801 -5.60 -9.47 -38.26
CA VAL A 801 -6.12 -10.51 -37.35
C VAL A 801 -7.48 -10.17 -36.75
N THR A 802 -8.37 -11.15 -36.67
CA THR A 802 -9.70 -11.02 -36.05
C THR A 802 -9.60 -10.86 -34.53
N ALA A 803 -10.27 -9.82 -34.00
CA ALA A 803 -10.28 -9.49 -32.57
C ALA A 803 -10.87 -10.58 -31.65
N ASN A 804 -11.77 -11.42 -32.15
CA ASN A 804 -12.56 -12.36 -31.32
C ASN A 804 -12.08 -13.81 -31.36
N ALA A 805 -10.81 -14.07 -31.69
CA ALA A 805 -10.24 -15.40 -31.50
C ALA A 805 -10.35 -15.80 -30.00
N PRO A 806 -10.72 -17.04 -29.66
CA PRO A 806 -10.76 -17.49 -28.25
C PRO A 806 -9.36 -17.75 -27.69
N HIS A 807 -8.43 -18.19 -28.56
CA HIS A 807 -7.04 -18.48 -28.26
C HIS A 807 -6.19 -18.21 -29.50
N GLU A 808 -4.95 -17.75 -29.31
CA GLU A 808 -4.01 -17.43 -30.39
C GLU A 808 -2.56 -17.67 -29.94
N VAL A 809 -1.68 -18.09 -30.85
CA VAL A 809 -0.24 -18.29 -30.56
C VAL A 809 0.58 -17.52 -31.58
N LEU A 810 1.55 -16.73 -31.11
CA LEU A 810 2.42 -15.89 -31.93
C LEU A 810 3.87 -16.36 -31.82
N GLY A 811 4.57 -16.39 -32.95
CA GLY A 811 6.02 -16.53 -33.01
C GLY A 811 6.66 -15.18 -33.32
N VAL A 812 7.56 -14.70 -32.47
CA VAL A 812 8.25 -13.41 -32.63
C VAL A 812 9.76 -13.65 -32.71
N ASP A 813 10.37 -13.35 -33.86
CA ASP A 813 11.82 -13.44 -34.02
C ASP A 813 12.51 -12.18 -33.47
N LEU A 814 13.42 -12.38 -32.52
CA LEU A 814 14.22 -11.33 -31.88
C LEU A 814 15.60 -11.15 -32.53
N SER A 815 15.95 -11.93 -33.56
CA SER A 815 17.30 -11.98 -34.15
C SER A 815 17.84 -10.64 -34.68
N GLY A 816 16.96 -9.74 -35.11
CA GLY A 816 17.30 -8.40 -35.62
C GLY A 816 17.24 -7.27 -34.57
N ALA A 817 16.97 -7.58 -33.30
CA ALA A 817 16.74 -6.56 -32.27
C ALA A 817 18.05 -5.86 -31.84
N PRO A 818 18.16 -4.52 -31.89
CA PRO A 818 19.41 -3.79 -31.62
C PRO A 818 19.89 -3.85 -30.15
N ASN A 819 18.99 -4.27 -29.27
CA ASN A 819 19.09 -4.38 -27.81
C ASN A 819 19.36 -5.81 -27.32
N LEU A 820 19.45 -6.80 -28.22
CA LEU A 820 19.79 -8.19 -27.89
C LEU A 820 21.25 -8.29 -27.41
N LEU A 821 21.48 -9.00 -26.30
CA LEU A 821 22.79 -9.25 -25.73
C LEU A 821 23.23 -10.70 -26.04
N PRO A 822 24.17 -10.95 -27.00
CA PRO A 822 24.62 -12.29 -27.32
C PRO A 822 25.51 -12.87 -26.20
N GLY A 823 25.39 -14.16 -25.91
CA GLY A 823 26.14 -14.83 -24.84
C GLY A 823 25.83 -14.35 -23.41
N GLU A 824 24.78 -13.55 -23.24
CA GLU A 824 24.41 -12.91 -21.99
C GLU A 824 22.90 -13.09 -21.71
N ARG A 825 22.49 -12.80 -20.47
CA ARG A 825 21.10 -12.92 -20.04
C ARG A 825 20.27 -11.76 -20.59
N ASN A 826 19.19 -12.09 -21.30
CA ASN A 826 18.20 -11.18 -21.83
C ASN A 826 16.88 -11.34 -21.09
N THR A 827 16.10 -10.26 -20.99
CA THR A 827 14.75 -10.23 -20.41
C THR A 827 13.73 -9.87 -21.49
N VAL A 828 12.59 -10.55 -21.51
CA VAL A 828 11.49 -10.28 -22.45
C VAL A 828 10.21 -10.01 -21.67
N ALA A 829 9.56 -8.89 -21.95
CA ALA A 829 8.27 -8.53 -21.39
C ALA A 829 7.25 -8.31 -22.51
N VAL A 830 6.11 -9.00 -22.45
CA VAL A 830 5.04 -8.88 -23.44
C VAL A 830 3.88 -8.08 -22.84
N THR A 831 3.27 -7.18 -23.62
CA THR A 831 2.07 -6.43 -23.21
C THR A 831 0.98 -6.61 -24.26
N ALA A 832 -0.11 -7.29 -23.89
CA ALA A 832 -1.26 -7.48 -24.76
C ALA A 832 -2.40 -6.52 -24.38
N TYR A 833 -3.01 -5.92 -25.40
CA TYR A 833 -4.15 -5.03 -25.26
C TYR A 833 -5.46 -5.77 -25.54
N ASP A 834 -6.59 -5.24 -25.07
CA ASP A 834 -7.91 -5.68 -25.55
C ASP A 834 -8.20 -5.15 -26.96
N ALA A 835 -9.24 -5.67 -27.61
CA ALA A 835 -9.59 -5.31 -29.00
C ALA A 835 -9.88 -3.80 -29.21
N SER A 836 -10.39 -3.10 -28.19
CA SER A 836 -10.66 -1.66 -28.22
C SER A 836 -9.46 -0.78 -27.85
N ARG A 837 -8.33 -1.39 -27.41
CA ARG A 837 -7.13 -0.71 -26.92
C ARG A 837 -7.37 0.21 -25.71
N THR A 838 -8.35 -0.12 -24.86
CA THR A 838 -8.69 0.66 -23.66
C THR A 838 -8.05 0.11 -22.39
N THR A 839 -7.63 -1.15 -22.40
CA THR A 839 -6.99 -1.86 -21.29
C THR A 839 -5.80 -2.68 -21.80
N ARG A 840 -4.83 -2.94 -20.91
CA ARG A 840 -3.62 -3.71 -21.21
C ARG A 840 -3.26 -4.68 -20.07
N ARG A 841 -2.67 -5.82 -20.41
CA ARG A 841 -2.05 -6.78 -19.47
C ARG A 841 -0.60 -7.00 -19.87
N ARG A 842 0.32 -6.77 -18.93
CA ARG A 842 1.71 -7.23 -19.04
C ARG A 842 1.74 -8.72 -18.69
N GLY A 843 2.33 -9.53 -19.56
CA GLY A 843 2.63 -10.94 -19.30
C GLY A 843 3.82 -11.09 -18.34
N PRO A 844 4.17 -12.33 -17.96
CA PRO A 844 5.37 -12.58 -17.17
C PRO A 844 6.62 -12.09 -17.90
N VAL A 845 7.58 -11.53 -17.16
CA VAL A 845 8.93 -11.30 -17.69
C VAL A 845 9.65 -12.64 -17.75
N VAL A 846 10.23 -12.96 -18.89
CA VAL A 846 10.93 -14.23 -19.14
C VAL A 846 12.39 -13.94 -19.43
N GLU A 847 13.29 -14.75 -18.87
CA GLU A 847 14.73 -14.65 -19.11
C GLU A 847 15.20 -15.73 -20.10
N PHE A 848 16.17 -15.39 -20.95
CA PHE A 848 16.85 -16.34 -21.83
C PHE A 848 18.30 -15.92 -22.09
N GLU A 849 19.17 -16.87 -22.45
CA GLU A 849 20.55 -16.58 -22.84
C GLU A 849 20.62 -16.36 -24.35
N GLY A 850 21.15 -15.21 -24.78
CA GLY A 850 21.22 -14.87 -26.21
C GLY A 850 22.23 -15.74 -26.95
N PRO A 851 21.93 -16.25 -28.17
CA PRO A 851 22.89 -17.05 -28.93
C PRO A 851 24.06 -16.19 -29.43
N GLY A 852 25.28 -16.51 -28.98
CA GLY A 852 26.51 -15.85 -29.42
C GLY A 852 27.61 -15.87 -28.38
N ALA A 853 28.64 -15.04 -28.56
CA ALA A 853 29.67 -14.78 -27.56
C ALA A 853 29.34 -13.49 -26.79
N PRO A 854 29.62 -13.42 -25.47
CA PRO A 854 29.43 -12.22 -24.65
C PRO A 854 30.06 -10.97 -25.26
N LEU A 855 29.46 -9.80 -25.00
CA LEU A 855 30.03 -8.54 -25.46
C LEU A 855 31.32 -8.19 -24.69
N PRO A 856 32.21 -7.36 -25.27
CA PRO A 856 33.35 -6.80 -24.53
C PRO A 856 32.89 -6.03 -23.29
N LYS A 857 33.82 -5.74 -22.36
CA LYS A 857 33.51 -4.91 -21.18
C LYS A 857 32.75 -3.63 -21.59
N PRO A 858 31.69 -3.27 -20.86
CA PRO A 858 30.86 -2.12 -21.20
C PRO A 858 31.60 -0.80 -21.01
N HIS A 859 31.22 0.19 -21.79
CA HIS A 859 31.66 1.58 -21.68
C HIS A 859 30.54 2.45 -21.09
N VAL A 860 30.89 3.66 -20.63
CA VAL A 860 29.94 4.73 -20.29
C VAL A 860 30.18 5.94 -21.19
N TRP A 861 29.08 6.49 -21.71
CA TRP A 861 29.03 7.67 -22.57
C TRP A 861 28.23 8.77 -21.87
N ILE A 862 28.86 9.89 -21.56
CA ILE A 862 28.28 11.02 -20.83
C ILE A 862 28.19 12.21 -21.78
N VAL A 863 26.99 12.75 -21.99
CA VAL A 863 26.76 13.98 -22.76
C VAL A 863 26.20 15.03 -21.81
N ALA A 864 27.01 16.02 -21.45
CA ALA A 864 26.62 17.08 -20.52
C ALA A 864 26.54 18.42 -21.26
N CYS A 865 25.37 19.08 -21.19
CA CYS A 865 25.13 20.35 -21.86
C CYS A 865 24.60 21.41 -20.89
N GLY A 866 25.23 22.58 -20.86
CA GLY A 866 24.88 23.69 -19.97
C GLY A 866 24.87 25.03 -20.70
N VAL A 867 23.73 25.72 -20.72
CA VAL A 867 23.57 27.00 -21.43
C VAL A 867 23.36 28.13 -20.44
N SER A 868 24.41 28.94 -20.23
CA SER A 868 24.38 30.17 -19.45
C SER A 868 24.13 31.38 -20.35
N ASP A 869 24.97 31.59 -21.37
CA ASP A 869 24.87 32.75 -22.26
C ASP A 869 24.02 32.43 -23.51
N TYR A 870 23.12 33.33 -23.86
CA TYR A 870 22.27 33.26 -25.07
C TYR A 870 22.58 34.41 -26.04
N ALA A 871 22.09 34.34 -27.29
CA ALA A 871 22.45 35.27 -28.37
C ALA A 871 21.84 36.69 -28.25
N GLY A 872 21.26 37.06 -27.10
CA GLY A 872 20.76 38.41 -26.82
C GLY A 872 20.36 38.60 -25.35
N ASP A 873 20.41 39.85 -24.88
CA ASP A 873 20.33 40.34 -23.49
C ASP A 873 19.04 40.00 -22.68
N ALA A 874 18.19 39.09 -23.17
CA ALA A 874 16.89 38.75 -22.59
C ALA A 874 16.91 37.46 -21.74
N ILE A 875 17.93 36.62 -21.89
CA ILE A 875 18.15 35.41 -21.08
C ILE A 875 19.66 35.28 -20.84
N ASP A 876 20.11 35.44 -19.60
CA ASP A 876 21.47 35.07 -19.19
C ASP A 876 21.33 34.30 -17.88
N LEU A 877 21.74 33.02 -17.87
CA LEU A 877 21.56 32.12 -16.73
C LEU A 877 22.89 31.94 -15.97
N ALA A 878 22.92 32.28 -14.68
CA ALA A 878 24.21 32.39 -13.95
C ALA A 878 25.01 31.07 -13.78
N TYR A 879 24.36 29.91 -13.74
CA TYR A 879 24.97 28.63 -13.31
C TYR A 879 24.98 27.45 -14.31
N PRO A 880 24.07 27.32 -15.29
CA PRO A 880 23.95 26.07 -16.06
C PRO A 880 25.22 25.55 -16.75
N ALA A 881 26.09 26.42 -17.26
CA ALA A 881 27.37 26.00 -17.82
C ALA A 881 28.29 25.34 -16.76
N HIS A 882 28.32 25.88 -15.54
CA HIS A 882 29.08 25.34 -14.41
C HIS A 882 28.41 24.08 -13.80
N ASP A 883 27.09 24.03 -13.80
CA ASP A 883 26.33 22.85 -13.38
C ASP A 883 26.62 21.65 -14.31
N ALA A 884 26.68 21.86 -15.62
CA ALA A 884 27.08 20.83 -16.59
C ALA A 884 28.55 20.40 -16.45
N GLU A 885 29.46 21.35 -16.23
CA GLU A 885 30.88 21.10 -15.97
C GLU A 885 31.08 20.21 -14.71
N THR A 886 30.50 20.62 -13.58
CA THR A 886 30.63 19.91 -12.30
C THR A 886 29.97 18.54 -12.32
N MET A 887 28.83 18.39 -13.00
CA MET A 887 28.19 17.09 -13.22
C MET A 887 29.05 16.17 -14.10
N ALA A 888 29.61 16.69 -15.20
CA ALA A 888 30.49 15.91 -16.09
C ALA A 888 31.71 15.37 -15.33
N GLN A 889 32.38 16.21 -14.53
CA GLN A 889 33.52 15.81 -13.70
C GLN A 889 33.14 14.72 -12.67
N ALA A 890 32.00 14.86 -12.00
CA ALA A 890 31.53 13.89 -11.00
C ALA A 890 31.17 12.53 -11.64
N LEU A 891 30.53 12.55 -12.81
CA LEU A 891 30.20 11.34 -13.57
C LEU A 891 31.44 10.70 -14.20
N GLU A 892 32.43 11.48 -14.65
CA GLU A 892 33.70 10.97 -15.18
C GLU A 892 34.48 10.22 -14.09
N LEU A 893 34.59 10.79 -12.87
CA LEU A 893 35.20 10.12 -11.72
C LEU A 893 34.51 8.78 -11.43
N ALA A 894 33.17 8.76 -11.43
CA ALA A 894 32.40 7.55 -11.22
C ALA A 894 32.58 6.52 -12.35
N GLY A 895 32.69 6.99 -13.60
CA GLY A 895 32.91 6.17 -14.78
C GLY A 895 34.29 5.51 -14.78
N ILE A 896 35.36 6.29 -14.58
CA ILE A 896 36.74 5.81 -14.61
C ILE A 896 36.97 4.69 -13.58
N SER A 897 36.40 4.82 -12.39
CA SER A 897 36.48 3.84 -11.31
C SER A 897 35.87 2.48 -11.70
N ARG A 898 34.81 2.47 -12.52
CA ARG A 898 34.05 1.27 -12.91
C ARG A 898 34.46 0.67 -14.25
N PHE A 899 34.55 1.51 -15.27
CA PHE A 899 34.75 1.13 -16.67
C PHE A 899 36.20 1.35 -17.15
N GLY A 900 37.02 2.04 -16.34
CA GLY A 900 38.38 2.44 -16.71
C GLY A 900 38.39 3.69 -17.60
N ARG A 901 39.58 4.29 -17.77
CA ARG A 901 39.75 5.51 -18.58
C ARG A 901 39.38 5.32 -20.05
N GLU A 902 39.75 4.19 -20.65
CA GLU A 902 39.40 3.88 -22.06
C GLU A 902 37.91 3.55 -22.25
N GLY A 903 37.22 3.17 -21.15
CA GLY A 903 35.79 2.87 -21.12
C GLY A 903 34.90 4.05 -20.71
N THR A 904 35.47 5.23 -20.46
CA THR A 904 34.72 6.42 -20.00
C THR A 904 34.85 7.54 -21.03
N HIS A 905 33.72 7.93 -21.63
CA HIS A 905 33.65 8.91 -22.72
C HIS A 905 32.79 10.08 -22.27
N VAL A 906 33.30 11.30 -22.34
CA VAL A 906 32.61 12.52 -21.88
C VAL A 906 32.62 13.57 -22.98
N GLU A 907 31.44 14.05 -23.35
CA GLU A 907 31.25 15.18 -24.25
C GLU A 907 30.59 16.33 -23.48
N LEU A 908 31.34 17.42 -23.29
CA LEU A 908 30.89 18.62 -22.57
C LEU A 908 30.59 19.75 -23.56
N LEU A 909 29.39 20.30 -23.45
CA LEU A 909 28.83 21.33 -24.34
C LEU A 909 28.39 22.54 -23.51
N THR A 910 29.05 23.69 -23.64
CA THR A 910 28.72 24.88 -22.82
C THR A 910 28.56 26.17 -23.62
N SER A 911 27.81 27.11 -23.05
CA SER A 911 27.72 28.51 -23.48
C SER A 911 27.82 29.40 -22.24
N PRO A 912 28.88 30.22 -22.06
CA PRO A 912 30.00 30.38 -22.97
C PRO A 912 30.88 29.12 -22.98
N PRO A 913 31.52 28.78 -24.11
CA PRO A 913 32.34 27.58 -24.20
C PRO A 913 33.58 27.69 -23.31
N GLN A 914 33.64 26.83 -22.29
CA GLN A 914 34.79 26.71 -21.41
C GLN A 914 35.97 25.98 -22.09
N ALA A 915 37.14 25.98 -21.45
CA ALA A 915 38.34 25.35 -21.98
C ALA A 915 38.16 23.82 -22.14
N GLY A 916 37.99 23.36 -23.38
CA GLY A 916 37.77 21.95 -23.73
C GLY A 916 36.31 21.56 -23.98
N ALA A 917 35.36 22.49 -23.86
CA ALA A 917 33.95 22.27 -24.19
C ALA A 917 33.65 22.71 -25.64
N GLU A 918 32.75 21.99 -26.32
CA GLU A 918 32.16 22.44 -27.59
C GLU A 918 31.03 23.48 -27.32
N PRO A 919 30.73 24.38 -28.25
CA PRO A 919 29.65 25.36 -28.08
C PRO A 919 28.28 24.66 -28.04
N ALA A 920 27.46 24.99 -27.04
CA ALA A 920 26.13 24.41 -26.82
C ALA A 920 25.08 24.83 -27.88
N THR A 921 25.22 24.28 -29.09
CA THR A 921 24.37 24.47 -30.27
C THR A 921 23.58 23.19 -30.58
N ARG A 922 22.51 23.30 -31.39
CA ARG A 922 21.62 22.16 -31.68
C ARG A 922 22.32 21.10 -32.51
N GLU A 923 23.12 21.54 -33.48
CA GLU A 923 23.94 20.69 -34.32
C GLU A 923 24.99 19.94 -33.49
N ALA A 924 25.63 20.59 -32.52
CA ALA A 924 26.63 19.95 -31.67
C ALA A 924 26.01 18.90 -30.73
N VAL A 925 24.87 19.20 -30.08
CA VAL A 925 24.17 18.22 -29.21
C VAL A 925 23.67 17.01 -30.02
N LEU A 926 23.15 17.22 -31.23
CA LEU A 926 22.71 16.12 -32.08
C LEU A 926 23.88 15.33 -32.69
N ALA A 927 25.01 15.99 -33.00
CA ALA A 927 26.23 15.31 -33.44
C ALA A 927 26.83 14.46 -32.32
N ALA A 928 26.83 14.95 -31.06
CA ALA A 928 27.23 14.20 -29.88
C ALA A 928 26.43 12.90 -29.72
N LEU A 929 25.09 13.00 -29.71
CA LEU A 929 24.22 11.83 -29.63
C LEU A 929 24.36 10.91 -30.85
N GLY A 930 24.67 11.46 -32.03
CA GLY A 930 25.01 10.70 -33.23
C GLY A 930 26.29 9.86 -33.06
N ARG A 931 27.37 10.46 -32.55
CA ARG A 931 28.63 9.75 -32.23
C ARG A 931 28.40 8.60 -31.25
N VAL A 932 27.60 8.83 -30.20
CA VAL A 932 27.18 7.79 -29.25
C VAL A 932 26.37 6.69 -29.95
N ALA A 933 25.42 7.04 -30.82
CA ALA A 933 24.62 6.04 -31.54
C ALA A 933 25.43 5.17 -32.51
N GLU A 934 26.50 5.70 -33.10
CA GLU A 934 27.41 4.96 -33.99
C GLU A 934 28.32 3.97 -33.23
N HIS A 935 28.77 4.32 -32.02
CA HIS A 935 29.83 3.59 -31.32
C HIS A 935 29.34 2.75 -30.12
N ALA A 936 28.22 3.12 -29.50
CA ALA A 936 27.72 2.44 -28.31
C ALA A 936 27.17 1.03 -28.62
N LYS A 937 27.50 0.08 -27.74
CA LYS A 937 27.03 -1.31 -27.77
C LYS A 937 25.81 -1.49 -26.88
N ALA A 938 25.08 -2.60 -27.04
CA ALA A 938 23.87 -2.87 -26.26
C ALA A 938 24.12 -2.97 -24.73
N ASN A 939 25.34 -3.34 -24.30
CA ASN A 939 25.72 -3.40 -22.90
C ASN A 939 26.36 -2.11 -22.33
N ASP A 940 26.56 -1.07 -23.16
CA ASP A 940 27.09 0.21 -22.70
C ASP A 940 26.04 1.01 -21.89
N VAL A 941 26.52 2.01 -21.15
CA VAL A 941 25.71 2.97 -20.39
C VAL A 941 25.75 4.34 -21.07
N VAL A 942 24.62 5.03 -21.16
CA VAL A 942 24.54 6.40 -21.69
C VAL A 942 23.83 7.30 -20.69
N VAL A 943 24.47 8.42 -20.35
CA VAL A 943 23.93 9.44 -19.45
C VAL A 943 23.91 10.78 -20.17
N VAL A 944 22.73 11.38 -20.31
CA VAL A 944 22.55 12.74 -20.84
C VAL A 944 22.17 13.65 -19.68
N TYR A 945 22.85 14.79 -19.56
CA TYR A 945 22.57 15.82 -18.57
C TYR A 945 22.39 17.16 -19.27
N LEU A 946 21.24 17.82 -19.09
CA LEU A 946 20.92 19.12 -19.66
C LEU A 946 20.56 20.11 -18.56
N ALA A 947 21.23 21.27 -18.52
CA ALA A 947 20.97 22.37 -17.60
C ALA A 947 20.77 23.68 -18.36
N GLY A 948 19.67 24.40 -18.10
CA GLY A 948 19.38 25.67 -18.77
C GLY A 948 17.89 25.99 -18.86
N HIS A 949 17.50 26.79 -19.86
CA HIS A 949 16.10 27.18 -20.04
C HIS A 949 15.30 26.12 -20.81
N GLY A 950 14.15 25.72 -20.26
CA GLY A 950 13.14 24.92 -20.96
C GLY A 950 11.97 25.80 -21.41
N VAL A 951 11.21 25.36 -22.41
CA VAL A 951 9.98 26.02 -22.89
C VAL A 951 8.90 25.00 -23.26
N VAL A 952 7.64 25.43 -23.23
CA VAL A 952 6.49 24.67 -23.74
C VAL A 952 6.05 25.26 -25.08
N LEU A 953 6.10 24.45 -26.14
CA LEU A 953 5.82 24.84 -27.51
C LEU A 953 4.40 24.41 -27.92
N GLY A 954 3.55 25.35 -28.32
CA GLY A 954 2.31 25.09 -29.08
C GLY A 954 0.97 25.45 -28.41
N GLN A 955 0.02 26.00 -29.19
CA GLN A 955 -1.37 26.27 -28.76
C GLN A 955 -2.35 25.13 -29.14
N GLY A 956 -2.00 23.87 -28.88
CA GLY A 956 -2.91 22.74 -29.15
C GLY A 956 -2.34 21.36 -28.85
N GLU A 957 -1.18 21.04 -29.43
CA GLU A 957 -0.31 19.96 -28.94
C GLU A 957 0.90 20.63 -28.30
N THR A 958 1.02 20.57 -26.97
CA THR A 958 2.20 21.09 -26.28
C THR A 958 3.36 20.11 -26.43
N SER A 959 4.57 20.61 -26.68
CA SER A 959 5.80 19.83 -26.62
C SER A 959 6.86 20.58 -25.84
N TYR A 960 7.68 19.86 -25.08
CA TYR A 960 8.81 20.47 -24.37
C TYR A 960 9.96 20.75 -25.36
N GLY A 961 10.58 21.92 -25.23
CA GLY A 961 11.82 22.28 -25.92
C GLY A 961 12.86 22.78 -24.92
N TYR A 962 14.13 22.46 -25.18
CA TYR A 962 15.29 22.97 -24.45
C TYR A 962 15.98 24.05 -25.31
N LEU A 963 16.16 25.25 -24.75
CA LEU A 963 16.75 26.38 -25.46
C LEU A 963 18.27 26.28 -25.47
N LEU A 964 18.88 26.44 -26.65
CA LEU A 964 20.32 26.43 -26.85
C LEU A 964 20.86 27.83 -27.17
N SER A 965 22.18 27.96 -27.20
CA SER A 965 22.89 29.26 -27.23
C SER A 965 22.49 30.23 -28.36
N GLY A 966 21.98 29.73 -29.50
CA GLY A 966 21.59 30.58 -30.63
C GLY A 966 20.25 31.33 -30.48
N VAL A 967 19.47 31.07 -29.42
CA VAL A 967 18.18 31.75 -29.18
C VAL A 967 18.41 33.21 -28.76
N SER A 968 17.64 34.15 -29.34
CA SER A 968 17.81 35.60 -29.14
C SER A 968 16.55 36.39 -28.72
N ASP A 969 15.34 35.81 -28.76
CA ASP A 969 14.09 36.48 -28.35
C ASP A 969 13.07 35.46 -27.80
N LEU A 970 12.68 35.60 -26.52
CA LEU A 970 11.64 34.76 -25.88
C LEU A 970 10.22 35.03 -26.40
N ALA A 971 9.95 36.22 -26.93
CA ALA A 971 8.58 36.67 -27.21
C ALA A 971 8.01 36.12 -28.52
N LYS A 972 8.81 35.37 -29.31
CA LYS A 972 8.43 34.79 -30.59
C LYS A 972 8.92 33.34 -30.71
N PRO A 973 8.13 32.34 -30.28
CA PRO A 973 8.35 30.97 -30.74
C PRO A 973 8.31 30.97 -32.27
N ALA A 974 9.36 30.42 -32.90
CA ALA A 974 9.54 30.50 -34.35
C ALA A 974 8.32 29.95 -35.12
N PRO A 975 7.94 30.57 -36.25
CA PRO A 975 6.86 30.06 -37.08
C PRO A 975 7.19 28.64 -37.57
N LYS A 976 6.17 27.78 -37.65
CA LYS A 976 6.29 26.36 -38.05
C LYS A 976 7.15 26.19 -39.32
N GLY A 977 8.36 25.66 -39.16
CA GLY A 977 9.23 25.30 -40.27
C GLY A 977 10.70 25.20 -39.86
N GLU A 978 11.23 26.24 -39.23
CA GLU A 978 12.66 26.37 -38.92
C GLU A 978 12.85 26.95 -37.52
N ALA A 979 13.27 26.10 -36.58
CA ALA A 979 13.75 26.50 -35.25
C ALA A 979 15.13 25.86 -35.06
N SER A 980 16.16 26.52 -35.58
CA SER A 980 17.57 26.06 -35.54
C SER A 980 18.09 25.85 -34.13
N ASP A 981 17.59 26.63 -33.15
CA ASP A 981 18.27 26.81 -31.86
C ASP A 981 17.50 26.21 -30.66
N VAL A 982 16.53 25.33 -30.93
CA VAL A 982 15.75 24.63 -29.89
C VAL A 982 15.84 23.11 -30.09
N LEU A 983 16.25 22.40 -29.04
CA LEU A 983 16.21 20.93 -29.01
C LEU A 983 14.85 20.49 -28.49
N THR A 984 13.99 19.95 -29.37
CA THR A 984 12.66 19.49 -28.95
C THR A 984 12.75 18.13 -28.25
N GLY A 985 11.75 17.81 -27.41
CA GLY A 985 11.60 16.47 -26.84
C GLY A 985 11.43 15.37 -27.91
N LEU A 986 11.00 15.72 -29.13
CA LEU A 986 10.97 14.79 -30.26
C LEU A 986 12.38 14.56 -30.85
N ASP A 987 13.19 15.60 -30.98
CA ASP A 987 14.58 15.47 -31.46
C ASP A 987 15.40 14.59 -30.52
N LEU A 988 15.30 14.86 -29.21
CA LEU A 988 15.96 14.06 -28.18
C LEU A 988 15.47 12.61 -28.18
N ALA A 989 14.16 12.39 -28.40
CA ALA A 989 13.61 11.04 -28.49
C ALA A 989 14.12 10.28 -29.72
N GLN A 990 14.19 10.93 -30.88
CA GLN A 990 14.71 10.33 -32.12
C GLN A 990 16.20 10.01 -32.01
N ALA A 991 16.99 10.92 -31.43
CA ALA A 991 18.42 10.71 -31.20
C ALA A 991 18.68 9.53 -30.23
N LEU A 992 17.99 9.50 -29.08
CA LEU A 992 18.11 8.41 -28.12
C LEU A 992 17.57 7.07 -28.65
N ALA A 993 16.58 7.08 -29.54
CA ALA A 993 16.10 5.87 -30.21
C ALA A 993 17.13 5.28 -31.21
N ALA A 994 18.03 6.09 -31.79
CA ALA A 994 19.11 5.58 -32.62
C ALA A 994 20.21 4.86 -31.81
N VAL A 995 20.37 5.21 -30.53
CA VAL A 995 21.35 4.59 -29.62
C VAL A 995 20.99 3.13 -29.34
N ARG A 996 22.00 2.24 -29.43
CA ARG A 996 21.86 0.78 -29.18
C ARG A 996 21.92 0.40 -27.71
N ALA A 997 22.59 1.19 -26.88
CA ALA A 997 22.76 0.94 -25.45
C ALA A 997 21.41 0.73 -24.74
N ASN A 998 21.31 -0.34 -23.96
CA ASN A 998 20.10 -0.63 -23.18
C ASN A 998 19.97 0.30 -21.97
N GLN A 999 21.09 0.66 -21.34
CA GLN A 999 21.13 1.45 -20.11
C GLN A 999 21.25 2.94 -20.45
N ARG A 1000 20.12 3.67 -20.40
CA ARG A 1000 20.02 5.07 -20.81
C ARG A 1000 19.34 5.93 -19.73
N ALA A 1001 19.97 7.03 -19.35
CA ALA A 1001 19.46 8.00 -18.38
C ALA A 1001 19.51 9.44 -18.90
N VAL A 1002 18.52 10.25 -18.57
CA VAL A 1002 18.40 11.67 -18.92
C VAL A 1002 18.06 12.49 -17.68
N PHE A 1003 18.92 13.45 -17.35
CA PHE A 1003 18.74 14.40 -16.25
C PHE A 1003 18.48 15.81 -16.81
N LEU A 1004 17.40 16.47 -16.37
CA LEU A 1004 16.96 17.78 -16.85
C LEU A 1004 16.81 18.78 -15.69
N ASP A 1005 17.77 19.69 -15.51
CA ASP A 1005 17.66 20.81 -14.57
C ASP A 1005 17.22 22.07 -15.32
N THR A 1006 15.91 22.23 -15.49
CA THR A 1006 15.32 23.31 -16.32
C THR A 1006 14.01 23.85 -15.74
N CYS A 1007 13.80 25.15 -15.89
CA CYS A 1007 12.82 25.86 -15.06
C CYS A 1007 11.36 25.72 -15.55
N ALA A 1008 11.12 25.33 -16.81
CA ALA A 1008 9.78 25.15 -17.37
C ALA A 1008 9.25 23.69 -17.37
N ALA A 1009 10.00 22.73 -16.82
CA ALA A 1009 9.50 21.35 -16.65
C ALA A 1009 8.21 21.27 -15.80
N GLY A 1010 7.88 22.34 -15.06
CA GLY A 1010 6.70 22.44 -14.19
C GLY A 1010 5.37 22.70 -14.91
N GLU A 1011 5.36 23.40 -16.05
CA GLU A 1011 4.12 23.56 -16.83
C GLU A 1011 3.72 22.24 -17.52
N VAL A 1012 4.70 21.35 -17.75
CA VAL A 1012 4.48 19.98 -18.22
C VAL A 1012 3.68 19.15 -17.18
N ARG A 1013 3.49 19.61 -15.95
CA ARG A 1013 2.61 18.98 -14.93
C ARG A 1013 1.11 19.04 -15.27
N GLY A 1014 0.71 19.93 -16.18
CA GLY A 1014 -0.62 19.88 -16.81
C GLY A 1014 -0.73 18.83 -17.90
N ALA A 1015 0.42 18.40 -18.46
CA ALA A 1015 0.53 17.59 -19.67
C ALA A 1015 0.99 16.13 -19.43
N LEU A 1016 1.68 15.85 -18.32
CA LEU A 1016 2.18 14.53 -17.90
C LEU A 1016 1.19 13.79 -16.96
N ARG A 1017 -0.10 14.11 -17.03
CA ARG A 1017 -1.14 13.30 -16.40
C ARG A 1017 -1.46 12.12 -17.31
N PRO A 1018 -1.46 10.86 -16.82
CA PRO A 1018 -1.89 9.73 -17.62
C PRO A 1018 -3.28 10.02 -18.23
N GLY A 1019 -3.43 9.83 -19.53
CA GLY A 1019 -4.71 10.02 -20.21
C GLY A 1019 -5.14 11.47 -20.54
N GLN A 1020 -4.39 12.51 -20.17
CA GLN A 1020 -4.49 13.81 -20.84
C GLN A 1020 -3.34 13.95 -21.85
N LEU A 1021 -3.64 13.76 -23.14
CA LEU A 1021 -2.75 14.12 -24.25
C LEU A 1021 -2.36 15.59 -24.12
N PRO A 1022 -1.12 15.91 -23.69
CA PRO A 1022 -0.12 16.43 -24.62
C PRO A 1022 1.36 16.31 -24.15
N ALA A 1023 1.86 15.13 -23.77
CA ALA A 1023 3.28 14.91 -23.44
C ALA A 1023 3.95 13.73 -24.19
N LYS A 1024 3.48 13.44 -25.42
CA LYS A 1024 3.78 12.23 -26.20
C LYS A 1024 5.26 11.81 -26.23
N SER A 1025 6.22 12.73 -26.37
CA SER A 1025 7.63 12.38 -26.62
C SER A 1025 8.34 11.73 -25.42
N PHE A 1026 8.22 12.28 -24.22
CA PHE A 1026 8.89 11.71 -23.03
C PHE A 1026 8.14 10.51 -22.45
N GLU A 1027 6.81 10.47 -22.58
CA GLU A 1027 6.03 9.29 -22.23
C GLU A 1027 6.34 8.11 -23.15
N GLN A 1028 6.59 8.36 -24.45
CA GLN A 1028 7.10 7.34 -25.37
C GLN A 1028 8.53 6.89 -25.03
N LEU A 1029 9.44 7.81 -24.70
CA LEU A 1029 10.80 7.45 -24.25
C LEU A 1029 10.80 6.55 -23.00
N ARG A 1030 9.88 6.80 -22.05
CA ARG A 1030 9.65 5.93 -20.91
C ARG A 1030 9.07 4.58 -21.33
N GLU A 1031 7.85 4.57 -21.89
CA GLU A 1031 7.07 3.32 -22.05
C GLU A 1031 7.56 2.41 -23.19
N ARG A 1032 8.22 2.97 -24.20
CA ARG A 1032 8.67 2.23 -25.39
C ARG A 1032 10.18 2.05 -25.42
N ASP A 1033 10.97 3.01 -24.96
CA ASP A 1033 12.44 2.92 -25.00
C ASP A 1033 13.10 2.62 -23.65
N GLY A 1034 12.38 2.58 -22.52
CA GLY A 1034 12.97 2.22 -21.21
C GLY A 1034 14.04 3.19 -20.73
N VAL A 1035 13.91 4.48 -21.08
CA VAL A 1035 14.86 5.53 -20.69
C VAL A 1035 14.47 6.11 -19.33
N PHE A 1036 15.42 6.13 -18.39
CA PHE A 1036 15.24 6.79 -17.10
C PHE A 1036 15.26 8.31 -17.28
N VAL A 1037 14.22 9.02 -16.86
CA VAL A 1037 14.15 10.49 -16.96
C VAL A 1037 13.88 11.12 -15.59
N LEU A 1038 14.73 12.08 -15.20
CA LEU A 1038 14.51 12.92 -14.02
C LEU A 1038 14.47 14.39 -14.44
N ALA A 1039 13.38 15.08 -14.08
CA ALA A 1039 13.23 16.51 -14.33
C ALA A 1039 12.95 17.27 -13.02
N GLY A 1040 13.74 18.31 -12.76
CA GLY A 1040 13.50 19.27 -11.68
C GLY A 1040 12.45 20.28 -12.12
N SER A 1041 11.47 20.61 -11.27
CA SER A 1041 10.40 21.54 -11.66
C SER A 1041 10.03 22.54 -10.56
N ALA A 1042 9.85 23.81 -10.97
CA ALA A 1042 9.33 24.90 -10.15
C ALA A 1042 7.93 25.30 -10.63
N ARG A 1043 7.18 26.05 -9.79
CA ARG A 1043 5.77 26.38 -10.05
C ARG A 1043 5.54 27.79 -10.62
N ASP A 1044 6.54 28.67 -10.47
CA ASP A 1044 6.46 30.08 -10.80
C ASP A 1044 7.57 30.46 -11.80
N GLN A 1045 7.29 31.37 -12.73
CA GLN A 1045 8.08 31.62 -13.95
C GLN A 1045 9.46 32.26 -13.75
N SER A 1046 9.95 32.37 -12.52
CA SER A 1046 11.34 32.74 -12.23
C SER A 1046 12.18 31.49 -12.00
N SER A 1047 13.00 31.15 -13.00
CA SER A 1047 14.22 30.36 -12.83
C SER A 1047 14.98 30.86 -11.60
N TYR A 1048 15.00 30.12 -10.50
CA TYR A 1048 15.74 30.53 -9.30
C TYR A 1048 17.23 30.17 -9.43
N GLU A 1049 17.90 30.86 -10.35
CA GLU A 1049 19.37 31.03 -10.41
C GLU A 1049 19.91 31.77 -9.17
N SER A 1050 19.02 32.25 -8.29
CA SER A 1050 19.36 32.75 -6.96
C SER A 1050 19.29 31.62 -5.92
N SER A 1051 19.82 30.43 -6.22
CA SER A 1051 19.97 29.39 -5.19
C SER A 1051 21.09 29.79 -4.23
N VAL A 1052 20.88 29.55 -2.94
CA VAL A 1052 21.89 29.76 -1.89
C VAL A 1052 23.16 28.94 -2.17
N TYR A 1053 23.02 27.79 -2.83
CA TYR A 1053 24.13 26.88 -3.13
C TYR A 1053 24.93 27.29 -4.36
N GLY A 1054 24.52 28.30 -5.15
CA GLY A 1054 25.27 28.73 -6.33
C GLY A 1054 25.29 27.72 -7.48
N GLN A 1055 24.33 26.79 -7.49
CA GLN A 1055 24.10 25.70 -8.46
C GLN A 1055 22.59 25.47 -8.62
N GLY A 1056 22.14 24.82 -9.70
CA GLY A 1056 20.77 24.32 -9.83
C GLY A 1056 20.38 23.39 -8.65
N LEU A 1057 19.15 23.48 -8.14
CA LEU A 1057 18.73 22.71 -6.95
C LEU A 1057 18.72 21.19 -7.20
N LEU A 1058 18.40 20.75 -8.42
CA LEU A 1058 18.51 19.35 -8.81
C LEU A 1058 20.00 18.96 -8.96
N THR A 1059 20.80 19.78 -9.61
CA THR A 1059 22.26 19.57 -9.75
C THR A 1059 22.94 19.38 -8.40
N TYR A 1060 22.75 20.32 -7.47
CA TYR A 1060 23.28 20.26 -6.11
C TYR A 1060 22.84 18.98 -5.39
N SER A 1061 21.59 18.56 -5.55
CA SER A 1061 21.06 17.34 -4.92
C SER A 1061 21.65 16.06 -5.50
N LEU A 1062 21.89 16.02 -6.82
CA LEU A 1062 22.57 14.89 -7.49
C LEU A 1062 24.06 14.82 -7.06
N LEU A 1063 24.79 15.93 -7.08
CA LEU A 1063 26.18 16.01 -6.60
C LEU A 1063 26.30 15.66 -5.11
N LEU A 1064 25.33 16.08 -4.30
CA LEU A 1064 25.25 15.69 -2.89
C LEU A 1064 25.04 14.18 -2.75
N GLY A 1065 24.16 13.57 -3.54
CA GLY A 1065 23.92 12.11 -3.52
C GLY A 1065 25.16 11.30 -3.89
N LEU A 1066 25.93 11.75 -4.89
CA LEU A 1066 27.19 11.13 -5.28
C LEU A 1066 28.25 11.22 -4.16
N SER A 1067 28.37 12.39 -3.52
CA SER A 1067 29.39 12.66 -2.50
C SER A 1067 29.08 12.09 -1.11
N CYS A 1068 27.85 12.25 -0.59
CA CYS A 1068 27.56 11.92 0.81
C CYS A 1068 27.31 10.43 1.09
N GLY A 1069 27.00 9.63 0.05
CA GLY A 1069 26.87 8.18 0.16
C GLY A 1069 25.75 7.66 1.07
N CYS A 1070 24.88 8.51 1.62
CA CYS A 1070 24.07 8.18 2.80
C CYS A 1070 22.93 7.16 2.57
N HIS A 1071 22.62 6.82 1.32
CA HIS A 1071 21.73 5.71 0.95
C HIS A 1071 22.47 4.46 0.41
N PHE A 1072 23.80 4.49 0.35
CA PHE A 1072 24.66 3.42 -0.12
C PHE A 1072 25.40 2.78 1.08
N ARG A 1073 24.73 1.87 1.81
CA ARG A 1073 25.42 1.03 2.80
C ARG A 1073 26.37 0.08 2.06
N ASP A 1074 27.65 0.17 2.37
CA ASP A 1074 28.76 -0.68 1.90
C ASP A 1074 28.99 -0.81 0.38
N ASP A 1075 28.06 -0.32 -0.45
CA ASP A 1075 28.15 -0.34 -1.91
C ASP A 1075 29.03 0.82 -2.44
N VAL A 1076 30.16 0.45 -3.03
CA VAL A 1076 31.01 1.35 -3.85
C VAL A 1076 30.32 1.76 -5.17
N ILE A 1077 29.14 1.20 -5.48
CA ILE A 1077 28.42 1.35 -6.75
C ILE A 1077 27.45 2.56 -6.72
N VAL A 1078 27.51 3.38 -7.77
CA VAL A 1078 26.53 4.44 -8.03
C VAL A 1078 25.41 3.87 -8.90
N ASP A 1079 24.24 3.72 -8.32
CA ASP A 1079 23.02 3.20 -8.96
C ASP A 1079 22.08 4.35 -9.38
N VAL A 1080 21.54 4.30 -10.60
CA VAL A 1080 20.72 5.38 -11.17
C VAL A 1080 19.41 5.59 -10.39
N SER A 1081 18.72 4.52 -9.99
CA SER A 1081 17.46 4.65 -9.26
C SER A 1081 17.67 5.24 -7.87
N ARG A 1082 18.66 4.75 -7.12
CA ARG A 1082 19.01 5.28 -5.79
C ARG A 1082 19.42 6.76 -5.86
N LEU A 1083 20.17 7.15 -6.89
CA LEU A 1083 20.56 8.55 -7.10
C LEU A 1083 19.35 9.44 -7.43
N MET A 1084 18.42 8.97 -8.28
CA MET A 1084 17.17 9.66 -8.56
C MET A 1084 16.27 9.79 -7.32
N ASP A 1085 16.13 8.72 -6.51
CA ASP A 1085 15.32 8.74 -5.29
C ASP A 1085 15.88 9.74 -4.29
N PHE A 1086 17.20 9.74 -4.07
CA PHE A 1086 17.86 10.73 -3.22
C PHE A 1086 17.60 12.16 -3.67
N ALA A 1087 17.71 12.46 -4.97
CA ALA A 1087 17.38 13.78 -5.49
C ALA A 1087 15.89 14.14 -5.30
N CYS A 1088 14.98 13.16 -5.47
CA CYS A 1088 13.55 13.34 -5.29
C CYS A 1088 13.14 13.61 -3.84
N GLU A 1089 13.82 12.99 -2.87
CA GLU A 1089 13.65 13.29 -1.44
C GLU A 1089 14.28 14.62 -1.05
N ARG A 1090 15.47 14.93 -1.60
CA ARG A 1090 16.28 16.05 -1.13
C ARG A 1090 15.81 17.40 -1.65
N VAL A 1091 15.40 17.51 -2.92
CA VAL A 1091 14.99 18.78 -3.53
C VAL A 1091 13.77 19.41 -2.83
N PRO A 1092 12.69 18.68 -2.48
CA PRO A 1092 11.57 19.25 -1.73
C PRO A 1092 12.02 19.84 -0.39
N LEU A 1093 12.83 19.10 0.39
CA LEU A 1093 13.35 19.56 1.69
C LEU A 1093 14.21 20.82 1.55
N LEU A 1094 15.08 20.88 0.54
CA LEU A 1094 15.90 22.07 0.26
C LEU A 1094 15.03 23.25 -0.21
N SER A 1095 13.96 23.01 -0.97
CA SER A 1095 13.04 24.07 -1.40
C SER A 1095 12.16 24.61 -0.26
N GLU A 1096 11.75 23.76 0.67
CA GLU A 1096 10.94 24.12 1.84
C GLU A 1096 11.74 25.00 2.80
N GLN A 1097 13.03 24.69 3.00
CA GLN A 1097 13.97 25.56 3.73
C GLN A 1097 14.13 26.96 3.09
N MET A 1098 13.86 27.08 1.79
CA MET A 1098 13.87 28.36 1.07
C MET A 1098 12.50 29.07 1.03
N GLY A 1099 11.46 28.49 1.64
CA GLY A 1099 10.11 29.07 1.72
C GLY A 1099 9.18 28.72 0.56
N PHE A 1100 9.55 27.77 -0.30
CA PHE A 1100 8.78 27.40 -1.50
C PHE A 1100 8.60 25.87 -1.62
N THR A 1101 7.86 25.39 -2.62
CA THR A 1101 7.67 23.95 -2.86
C THR A 1101 8.05 23.59 -4.29
N MET A 1102 9.18 22.89 -4.47
CA MET A 1102 9.53 22.24 -5.74
C MET A 1102 9.00 20.80 -5.78
N PRO A 1103 7.99 20.49 -6.62
CA PRO A 1103 7.68 19.10 -6.96
C PRO A 1103 8.73 18.56 -7.94
N GLN A 1104 9.43 17.50 -7.54
CA GLN A 1104 10.22 16.68 -8.46
C GLN A 1104 9.31 15.83 -9.35
N ILE A 1105 9.74 15.52 -10.58
CA ILE A 1105 9.10 14.50 -11.42
C ILE A 1105 10.09 13.35 -11.65
N PRO A 1106 10.16 12.36 -10.74
CA PRO A 1106 10.74 11.06 -11.08
C PRO A 1106 9.87 10.37 -12.13
N VAL A 1107 10.38 10.23 -13.34
CA VAL A 1107 9.73 9.46 -14.41
C VAL A 1107 10.43 8.10 -14.51
N LYS A 1108 10.11 7.22 -13.55
CA LYS A 1108 10.50 5.81 -13.57
C LYS A 1108 9.38 4.97 -14.20
N ALA A 1109 9.71 3.96 -15.00
CA ALA A 1109 8.75 2.95 -15.42
C ALA A 1109 8.66 1.82 -14.37
N GLU A 1110 7.47 1.26 -14.16
CA GLU A 1110 7.32 0.12 -13.25
C GLU A 1110 7.96 -1.14 -13.83
N GLY A 1111 8.86 -1.75 -13.06
CA GLY A 1111 9.52 -3.01 -13.38
C GLY A 1111 10.85 -2.90 -14.12
N ASP A 1112 11.38 -1.69 -14.36
CA ASP A 1112 12.72 -1.54 -14.93
C ASP A 1112 13.81 -1.90 -13.90
N VAL A 1113 14.78 -2.70 -14.33
CA VAL A 1113 15.94 -3.08 -13.52
C VAL A 1113 16.92 -1.90 -13.50
N SER A 1114 17.11 -1.31 -12.32
CA SER A 1114 18.08 -0.23 -12.14
C SER A 1114 19.51 -0.66 -12.48
N PHE A 1115 20.32 0.29 -12.96
CA PHE A 1115 21.69 0.02 -13.40
C PHE A 1115 22.72 0.95 -12.78
N ALA A 1116 23.96 0.47 -12.78
CA ALA A 1116 25.12 1.15 -12.23
C ALA A 1116 25.77 2.09 -13.25
N ILE A 1117 25.69 3.40 -13.00
CA ILE A 1117 26.34 4.44 -13.82
C ILE A 1117 27.83 4.64 -13.49
N GLY A 1118 28.31 4.09 -12.37
CA GLY A 1118 29.72 4.20 -11.98
C GLY A 1118 30.03 3.56 -10.63
N THR A 1119 31.24 3.80 -10.11
CA THR A 1119 31.66 3.47 -8.75
C THR A 1119 32.42 4.64 -8.12
N LEU A 1120 32.27 4.84 -6.81
CA LEU A 1120 32.96 5.93 -6.09
C LEU A 1120 33.47 5.44 -4.73
N THR A 1121 34.79 5.38 -4.58
CA THR A 1121 35.46 5.18 -3.30
C THR A 1121 35.31 6.41 -2.39
N PRO A 1122 35.46 6.29 -1.05
CA PRO A 1122 35.38 7.44 -0.15
C PRO A 1122 36.31 8.61 -0.53
N ASP A 1123 37.53 8.30 -0.99
CA ASP A 1123 38.52 9.30 -1.43
C ASP A 1123 38.16 9.95 -2.77
N GLU A 1124 37.36 9.31 -3.62
CA GLU A 1124 36.82 9.88 -4.85
C GLU A 1124 35.59 10.75 -4.57
N ARG A 1125 34.72 10.32 -3.63
CA ARG A 1125 33.56 11.11 -3.18
C ARG A 1125 33.99 12.46 -2.59
N ALA A 1126 35.11 12.49 -1.86
CA ALA A 1126 35.69 13.74 -1.33
C ALA A 1126 36.25 14.71 -2.39
N LYS A 1127 36.39 14.28 -3.66
CA LYS A 1127 36.83 15.12 -4.78
C LYS A 1127 35.68 15.69 -5.60
N ILE A 1128 34.43 15.32 -5.30
CA ILE A 1128 33.26 15.81 -6.03
C ILE A 1128 33.05 17.29 -5.68
N PRO A 1129 32.97 18.19 -6.68
CA PRO A 1129 32.80 19.62 -6.45
C PRO A 1129 31.39 19.91 -5.94
N LEU A 1130 31.26 20.09 -4.62
CA LEU A 1130 30.07 20.65 -3.98
C LEU A 1130 30.27 22.15 -3.73
N ALA A 1131 29.36 22.97 -4.23
CA ALA A 1131 29.35 24.38 -3.95
C ALA A 1131 28.92 24.66 -2.49
N GLN A 1132 29.54 25.65 -1.85
CA GLN A 1132 29.20 26.04 -0.49
C GLN A 1132 28.06 27.09 -0.46
N PRO A 1133 27.19 27.06 0.57
CA PRO A 1133 26.11 28.02 0.68
C PRO A 1133 26.64 29.46 0.82
N VAL A 1134 26.22 30.30 -0.12
CA VAL A 1134 26.53 31.73 -0.23
C VAL A 1134 25.57 32.52 0.69
N PRO A 1135 26.01 33.57 1.40
CA PRO A 1135 25.13 34.38 2.23
C PRO A 1135 23.91 34.93 1.47
N ALA A 1136 22.71 34.65 1.98
CA ALA A 1136 21.45 35.09 1.39
C ALA A 1136 20.85 36.28 2.17
N PHE A 1137 20.36 37.28 1.46
CA PHE A 1137 19.60 38.41 1.99
C PHE A 1137 18.11 38.28 1.67
N VAL A 1138 17.25 38.64 2.63
CA VAL A 1138 15.80 38.81 2.44
C VAL A 1138 15.43 40.31 2.36
N ARG A 1139 14.14 40.63 2.21
CA ARG A 1139 13.65 42.01 2.11
C ARG A 1139 14.08 42.88 3.29
N ALA A 1140 14.73 44.01 2.98
CA ALA A 1140 15.11 45.02 3.96
C ALA A 1140 13.91 45.85 4.46
N GLU A 1141 13.90 46.21 5.74
CA GLU A 1141 12.83 46.98 6.40
C GLU A 1141 13.35 48.27 7.05
N LEU A 1142 13.26 49.38 6.32
CA LEU A 1142 13.81 50.68 6.69
C LEU A 1142 12.69 51.71 6.80
N GLN A 1143 12.53 52.32 7.97
CA GLN A 1143 11.43 53.27 8.24
C GLN A 1143 11.92 54.58 8.85
N ARG A 1144 11.21 55.68 8.59
CA ARG A 1144 11.51 56.95 9.25
C ARG A 1144 11.10 56.93 10.73
N ASP A 1145 11.81 57.63 11.61
CA ASP A 1145 11.45 57.68 13.05
C ASP A 1145 10.04 58.21 13.32
N ARG A 1146 9.68 59.33 12.66
CA ARG A 1146 8.37 59.99 12.80
C ARG A 1146 7.95 60.65 11.49
N PRO A 1147 6.80 60.28 10.89
CA PRO A 1147 6.00 59.08 11.19
C PRO A 1147 6.71 57.77 10.75
N PRO A 1148 6.39 56.61 11.35
CA PRO A 1148 6.94 55.30 10.98
C PRO A 1148 6.43 54.83 9.62
N LYS A 1149 7.10 55.29 8.56
CA LYS A 1149 6.86 54.90 7.16
C LYS A 1149 8.12 55.13 6.35
N ASP A 1150 8.40 54.26 5.38
CA ASP A 1150 9.47 54.51 4.41
C ASP A 1150 9.07 55.60 3.40
N THR A 1151 9.42 56.85 3.71
CA THR A 1151 9.15 58.00 2.83
C THR A 1151 10.18 58.18 1.71
N LEU A 1152 11.35 57.53 1.79
CA LEU A 1152 12.41 57.57 0.79
C LEU A 1152 12.40 56.38 -0.18
N SER A 1153 11.56 55.36 0.09
CA SER A 1153 11.66 54.04 -0.56
C SER A 1153 13.07 53.42 -0.40
N LEU A 1154 13.70 53.67 0.74
CA LEU A 1154 15.04 53.21 1.08
C LEU A 1154 15.10 51.67 1.18
N SER A 1155 14.04 51.00 1.66
CA SER A 1155 13.91 49.54 1.59
C SER A 1155 14.02 49.02 0.16
N THR A 1156 13.30 49.66 -0.77
CA THR A 1156 13.33 49.29 -2.19
C THR A 1156 14.70 49.58 -2.82
N ALA A 1157 15.35 50.68 -2.43
CA ALA A 1157 16.69 51.04 -2.88
C ALA A 1157 17.76 50.05 -2.37
N VAL A 1158 17.69 49.62 -1.11
CA VAL A 1158 18.57 48.59 -0.54
C VAL A 1158 18.34 47.25 -1.22
N ASN A 1159 17.09 46.79 -1.37
CA ASN A 1159 16.79 45.54 -2.09
C ASN A 1159 17.33 45.57 -3.53
N ARG A 1160 17.26 46.72 -4.23
CA ARG A 1160 17.85 46.91 -5.56
C ARG A 1160 19.39 46.87 -5.53
N ALA A 1161 20.02 47.49 -4.52
CA ALA A 1161 21.47 47.46 -4.36
C ALA A 1161 21.98 46.03 -4.09
N VAL A 1162 21.32 45.25 -3.24
CA VAL A 1162 21.68 43.82 -3.02
C VAL A 1162 21.48 43.01 -4.31
N ARG A 1163 20.38 43.18 -5.05
CA ARG A 1163 20.20 42.52 -6.36
C ARG A 1163 21.30 42.88 -7.36
N THR A 1164 21.74 44.14 -7.37
CA THR A 1164 22.83 44.59 -8.25
C THR A 1164 24.16 43.96 -7.86
N LEU A 1165 24.43 43.81 -6.56
CA LEU A 1165 25.62 43.13 -6.05
C LEU A 1165 25.59 41.62 -6.34
N ALA A 1166 24.43 40.97 -6.18
CA ALA A 1166 24.24 39.56 -6.53
C ALA A 1166 24.45 39.31 -8.03
N ALA A 1167 23.96 40.20 -8.89
CA ALA A 1167 24.13 40.14 -10.35
C ALA A 1167 25.58 40.39 -10.82
N ALA A 1168 26.44 40.99 -10.00
CA ALA A 1168 27.85 41.20 -10.35
C ALA A 1168 28.70 39.91 -10.34
N GLY A 1169 28.16 38.81 -9.80
CA GLY A 1169 28.53 37.42 -10.11
C GLY A 1169 29.91 36.90 -9.67
N THR A 1170 30.89 37.75 -9.36
CA THR A 1170 32.30 37.32 -9.18
C THR A 1170 33.00 37.95 -7.98
N GLY A 1171 33.85 37.15 -7.31
CA GLY A 1171 34.70 37.59 -6.20
C GLY A 1171 34.32 37.02 -4.82
N PRO A 1172 35.14 37.28 -3.78
CA PRO A 1172 34.90 36.80 -2.41
C PRO A 1172 33.71 37.48 -1.72
N SER A 1173 33.11 38.50 -2.33
CA SER A 1173 31.99 39.30 -1.81
C SER A 1173 30.60 38.78 -2.24
N ARG A 1174 30.50 37.51 -2.64
CA ARG A 1174 29.32 36.94 -3.29
C ARG A 1174 28.15 36.82 -2.31
N VAL A 1175 26.97 37.30 -2.73
CA VAL A 1175 25.71 37.24 -1.95
C VAL A 1175 24.54 36.91 -2.85
N VAL A 1176 23.45 36.40 -2.29
CA VAL A 1176 22.20 36.08 -2.98
C VAL A 1176 21.07 36.97 -2.45
N PHE A 1177 20.17 37.47 -3.30
CA PHE A 1177 18.95 38.17 -2.86
C PHE A 1177 17.72 37.27 -3.06
N LEU A 1178 16.92 37.11 -2.00
CA LEU A 1178 15.66 36.36 -1.99
C LEU A 1178 14.51 37.34 -1.74
N ASP A 1179 13.50 37.32 -2.61
CA ASP A 1179 12.33 38.22 -2.52
C ASP A 1179 11.27 37.70 -1.52
N SER A 1180 11.74 37.30 -0.34
CA SER A 1180 10.93 36.78 0.77
C SER A 1180 10.90 37.77 1.95
N GLU A 1181 9.88 37.64 2.79
CA GLU A 1181 9.78 38.33 4.09
C GLU A 1181 10.56 37.59 5.21
N GLY A 1182 10.97 36.34 4.98
CA GLY A 1182 11.83 35.61 5.90
C GLY A 1182 12.33 34.26 5.37
N MET A 1183 13.47 33.81 5.90
CA MET A 1183 14.09 32.51 5.63
C MET A 1183 15.07 32.20 6.77
N ALA A 1184 15.04 31.00 7.35
CA ALA A 1184 16.01 30.61 8.38
C ALA A 1184 17.45 30.58 7.81
N GLY A 1185 18.40 31.16 8.55
CA GLY A 1185 19.79 31.34 8.16
C GLY A 1185 20.09 32.59 7.32
N ALA A 1186 19.08 33.25 6.74
CA ALA A 1186 19.26 34.43 5.90
C ALA A 1186 19.44 35.72 6.70
N TYR A 1187 20.06 36.70 6.05
CA TYR A 1187 20.34 38.02 6.59
C TYR A 1187 19.22 39.01 6.24
N GLN A 1188 18.74 39.75 7.24
CA GLN A 1188 17.79 40.85 7.05
C GLN A 1188 18.41 42.16 7.51
N LEU A 1189 18.34 43.18 6.66
CA LEU A 1189 18.76 44.54 7.02
C LEU A 1189 17.52 45.36 7.40
N THR A 1190 17.45 45.76 8.66
CA THR A 1190 16.39 46.66 9.16
C THR A 1190 16.99 47.99 9.57
N GLY A 1191 16.18 49.03 9.73
CA GLY A 1191 16.68 50.28 10.28
C GLY A 1191 15.65 51.37 10.49
N ARG A 1192 16.09 52.41 11.20
CA ARG A 1192 15.36 53.66 11.39
C ARG A 1192 16.14 54.82 10.82
N TYR A 1193 15.46 55.83 10.30
CA TYR A 1193 16.14 57.03 9.81
C TYR A 1193 15.48 58.35 10.21
N ALA A 1194 16.35 59.32 10.49
CA ALA A 1194 16.02 60.71 10.74
C ALA A 1194 16.41 61.58 9.54
N LEU A 1195 15.62 62.62 9.25
CA LEU A 1195 15.86 63.55 8.15
C LEU A 1195 16.13 64.95 8.68
N THR A 1196 17.22 65.55 8.21
CA THR A 1196 17.66 66.91 8.58
C THR A 1196 18.25 67.58 7.34
N ASP A 1197 17.64 68.69 6.89
CA ASP A 1197 18.15 69.57 5.81
C ASP A 1197 18.72 68.86 4.56
N GLY A 1198 17.96 67.90 4.01
CA GLY A 1198 18.35 67.16 2.80
C GLY A 1198 19.31 66.00 3.04
N HIS A 1199 19.70 65.73 4.29
CA HIS A 1199 20.47 64.58 4.72
C HIS A 1199 19.62 63.57 5.51
N ALA A 1200 19.94 62.29 5.33
CA ALA A 1200 19.39 61.19 6.10
C ALA A 1200 20.48 60.57 6.98
N LYS A 1201 20.17 60.40 8.27
CA LYS A 1201 20.92 59.55 9.18
C LYS A 1201 20.14 58.25 9.34
N VAL A 1202 20.75 57.13 8.98
CA VAL A 1202 20.17 55.79 9.06
C VAL A 1202 20.88 55.01 10.16
N GLU A 1203 20.15 54.57 11.18
CA GLU A 1203 20.58 53.60 12.18
C GLU A 1203 20.06 52.23 11.74
N ALA A 1204 20.96 51.29 11.47
CA ALA A 1204 20.67 50.01 10.82
C ALA A 1204 21.14 48.83 11.66
N TRP A 1205 20.33 47.78 11.65
CA TRP A 1205 20.56 46.49 12.32
C TRP A 1205 20.57 45.37 11.28
N LEU A 1206 21.67 44.61 11.26
CA LEU A 1206 21.76 43.37 10.50
C LEU A 1206 21.36 42.19 11.40
N TRP A 1207 20.37 41.41 10.97
CA TRP A 1207 19.89 40.22 11.66
C TRP A 1207 20.26 38.97 10.87
N GLN A 1208 20.41 37.83 11.54
CA GLN A 1208 20.35 36.52 10.92
C GLN A 1208 19.09 35.81 11.45
N LEU A 1209 18.16 35.52 10.56
CA LEU A 1209 16.85 34.99 10.92
C LEU A 1209 16.96 33.52 11.35
N GLY A 1210 16.25 33.12 12.40
CA GLY A 1210 16.20 31.73 12.86
C GLY A 1210 17.46 31.23 13.60
N ALA A 1211 18.33 32.13 14.07
CA ALA A 1211 19.33 31.79 15.08
C ALA A 1211 18.68 31.59 16.46
N ASP A 1212 19.28 30.77 17.33
CA ASP A 1212 18.76 30.48 18.67
C ASP A 1212 18.75 31.70 19.62
N GLU A 1213 19.48 32.78 19.28
CA GLU A 1213 19.54 34.04 20.02
C GLU A 1213 19.09 35.22 19.12
N PRO A 1214 18.06 36.00 19.50
CA PRO A 1214 17.50 37.07 18.69
C PRO A 1214 18.24 38.41 18.89
N GLU A 1215 19.57 38.41 18.81
CA GLU A 1215 20.39 39.62 18.85
C GLU A 1215 20.80 40.07 17.44
N SER A 1216 20.91 41.38 17.22
CA SER A 1216 21.40 41.94 15.96
C SER A 1216 22.91 41.70 15.82
N LEU A 1217 23.33 41.10 14.72
CA LEU A 1217 24.73 40.74 14.46
C LEU A 1217 25.64 41.96 14.28
N LEU A 1218 25.10 43.04 13.74
CA LEU A 1218 25.78 44.31 13.59
C LEU A 1218 24.79 45.46 13.76
N GLU A 1219 25.09 46.36 14.68
CA GLU A 1219 24.50 47.70 14.76
C GLU A 1219 25.46 48.72 14.10
N PHE A 1220 24.96 49.55 13.19
CA PHE A 1220 25.77 50.59 12.57
C PHE A 1220 24.93 51.79 12.10
N ALA A 1221 25.58 52.93 11.88
CA ALA A 1221 24.93 54.12 11.37
C ALA A 1221 25.60 54.61 10.07
N VAL A 1222 24.79 55.06 9.11
CA VAL A 1222 25.24 55.65 7.84
C VAL A 1222 24.55 56.99 7.63
N GLU A 1223 25.35 58.00 7.29
CA GLU A 1223 24.86 59.35 6.98
C GLU A 1223 25.17 59.70 5.51
N GLY A 1224 24.23 60.39 4.86
CA GLY A 1224 24.35 60.79 3.46
C GLY A 1224 23.29 61.80 3.05
N ALA A 1225 23.44 62.36 1.84
CA ALA A 1225 22.37 63.13 1.22
C ALA A 1225 21.16 62.23 0.90
N CYS A 1226 19.98 62.82 0.76
CA CYS A 1226 18.75 62.13 0.36
C CYS A 1226 17.83 63.02 -0.50
N ALA A 1227 18.38 64.08 -1.10
CA ALA A 1227 17.62 65.06 -1.87
C ALA A 1227 17.18 64.54 -3.25
N THR A 1228 17.94 63.61 -3.83
CA THR A 1228 17.65 62.98 -5.13
C THR A 1228 17.56 61.44 -5.01
N PRO A 1229 16.93 60.75 -5.98
CA PRO A 1229 16.95 59.28 -6.05
C PRO A 1229 18.36 58.69 -6.16
N GLU A 1230 19.30 59.42 -6.74
CA GLU A 1230 20.71 59.02 -6.87
C GLU A 1230 21.42 59.07 -5.52
N ASP A 1231 21.14 60.08 -4.68
CA ASP A 1231 21.62 60.15 -3.30
C ASP A 1231 21.09 58.98 -2.46
N VAL A 1232 19.79 58.67 -2.59
CA VAL A 1232 19.16 57.52 -1.91
C VAL A 1232 19.78 56.19 -2.37
N ALA A 1233 20.10 56.05 -3.67
CA ALA A 1233 20.81 54.88 -4.19
C ALA A 1233 22.29 54.80 -3.75
N ALA A 1234 22.95 55.93 -3.50
CA ALA A 1234 24.28 55.96 -2.90
C ALA A 1234 24.25 55.60 -1.41
N LEU A 1235 23.25 56.07 -0.67
CA LEU A 1235 23.01 55.71 0.74
C LEU A 1235 22.70 54.22 0.89
N ALA A 1236 21.84 53.68 0.02
CA ALA A 1236 21.51 52.25 -0.03
C ALA A 1236 22.74 51.38 -0.32
N ARG A 1237 23.62 51.78 -1.26
CA ARG A 1237 24.87 51.06 -1.53
C ARG A 1237 25.78 50.99 -0.30
N ARG A 1238 26.00 52.10 0.41
CA ARG A 1238 26.79 52.12 1.65
C ARG A 1238 26.23 51.22 2.76
N LEU A 1239 24.90 51.14 2.87
CA LEU A 1239 24.24 50.22 3.82
C LEU A 1239 24.52 48.75 3.47
N VAL A 1240 24.43 48.40 2.18
CA VAL A 1240 24.72 47.03 1.68
C VAL A 1240 26.20 46.69 1.81
N GLU A 1241 27.10 47.57 1.35
CA GLU A 1241 28.56 47.42 1.47
C GLU A 1241 28.96 47.12 2.91
N ARG A 1242 28.46 47.89 3.88
CA ARG A 1242 28.81 47.71 5.29
C ARG A 1242 28.27 46.41 5.90
N ALA A 1243 27.09 45.97 5.46
CA ALA A 1243 26.53 44.70 5.87
C ALA A 1243 27.32 43.52 5.27
N THR A 1244 27.69 43.58 3.99
CA THR A 1244 28.47 42.52 3.34
C THR A 1244 29.91 42.45 3.85
N GLU A 1245 30.57 43.58 4.12
CA GLU A 1245 31.87 43.62 4.81
C GLU A 1245 31.87 42.78 6.10
N HIS A 1246 30.82 42.91 6.92
CA HIS A 1246 30.70 42.17 8.17
C HIS A 1246 30.36 40.69 7.96
N ILE A 1247 29.46 40.38 7.02
CA ILE A 1247 29.10 38.99 6.68
C ILE A 1247 30.31 38.21 6.15
N HIS A 1248 31.17 38.81 5.33
CA HIS A 1248 32.37 38.15 4.78
C HIS A 1248 33.57 38.11 5.74
N ALA A 1249 33.53 38.88 6.82
CA ALA A 1249 34.52 38.83 7.89
C ALA A 1249 34.22 37.75 8.96
N ARG A 1250 33.06 37.09 8.87
CA ARG A 1250 32.55 36.08 9.79
C ARG A 1250 32.55 34.69 9.16
#